data_AF-A0A838UPC7-F1
#
_entry.id   AF-A0A838UPC7-F1
#
_cell.length_a   1.000
_cell.length_b   1.000
_cell.length_c   1.000
_cell.angle_alpha   90.00
_cell.angle_beta   90.00
_cell.angle_gamma   90.00
#
_symmetry.space_group_name_H-M   'P 1'
#
loop_
_entity.id
_entity.type
_entity.pdbx_description
1 polymer ?
#
loop_
_entity_poly.entity_id
_entity_poly.type
_entity_poly.pdbx_seq_one_letter_code
_entity_poly.pdbx_strand_id
1 'polypeptide(L)'
;MEKTQRNTLRNHVTDCRKALEQGLRATMEGHFGVYPSGTVDALAKLPHLTPTERDQQVQLAQTLAHLRAQGAEPADAVTTLVRAVAFTHLNRLCAYKMAERRGILRETVSRGPRSSGLHLYLGEDAATATSYDAGDIWEAYRRFLTWTGQVLAREVPLLFAPADPANWLFPREQQFAEVIDLLNSPELEEVWDEDETLGWVYQYFTPKEQRDEARKASPAPRNSYELSFRNQFYTPRYVVEFLTANTLGRLWYEMRRGQTALATQCPYIIRQRHEVWLAPGQTEPVPFTPTKPGPAAQDFAAIYTRPNPDLTGWHDIARYAITFDGYGYASAHIPGDAEPIAKTHAVAHEQGDLWQVTGEWRGTFEDLRLTLFFHQRRLRHQGRDPDGAELATLHSLYRAICTAWDREIAHIPARTPRDPRELTVLDPACGSGHFLLYAFDLLLTIYGEAWDDPDVGPALRCDHADRAAYDVAVPGLILRHNLHGIDIDPRAVQLAGLALWLRAQRHFAEREISPAQRPPLPPAQIACAVAMPPETALRQHFLDALQPTILAQVVEPLWAALRLAPEMGSLLQPETLLRQTIAQAKAYWLQHRIVQVRLFEDADAAPQQLALNYSGVTDASFFETEAQPRAIEALHQLAALADAHDITPRLFSDDAERSLAFVDALLRRYDVVLMNPPFGEPSIPTRLTIDALYPRTKNDLYAAFVERGLSLLKPQGRLGAITSRTGFFLATFRRWREEILLSEAHMVAMADLGAGVLDSALVETAAYILEKQS
;
A
#
# COMPACT_ATOMS: atom_id res chain seq x y z
N MET A 1 -20.59 5.21 -3.53
CA MET A 1 -21.16 6.22 -4.47
C MET A 1 -21.79 5.59 -5.72
N GLU A 2 -23.03 5.98 -6.05
CA GLU A 2 -23.79 5.52 -7.23
C GLU A 2 -23.24 6.05 -8.57
N LYS A 3 -23.56 5.39 -9.70
CA LYS A 3 -23.07 5.82 -11.02
C LYS A 3 -23.51 7.24 -11.41
N THR A 4 -24.72 7.64 -11.02
CA THR A 4 -25.25 8.97 -11.31
C THR A 4 -24.48 10.05 -10.53
N GLN A 5 -24.27 9.85 -9.23
CA GLN A 5 -23.45 10.73 -8.40
C GLN A 5 -22.02 10.87 -8.95
N ARG A 6 -21.41 9.76 -9.38
CA ARG A 6 -20.09 9.75 -10.05
C ARG A 6 -20.04 10.63 -11.30
N ASN A 7 -21.07 10.56 -12.14
CA ASN A 7 -21.14 11.39 -13.35
C ASN A 7 -21.29 12.88 -13.01
N THR A 8 -22.12 13.22 -12.02
CA THR A 8 -22.30 14.60 -11.56
C THR A 8 -20.99 15.15 -11.01
N LEU A 9 -20.31 14.40 -10.13
CA LEU A 9 -19.01 14.77 -9.58
C LEU A 9 -17.97 14.99 -10.69
N ARG A 10 -17.91 14.10 -11.69
CA ARG A 10 -17.00 14.23 -12.83
C ARG A 10 -17.17 15.55 -13.57
N ASN A 11 -18.41 15.95 -13.83
CA ASN A 11 -18.70 17.18 -14.56
C ASN A 11 -18.23 18.40 -13.75
N HIS A 12 -18.62 18.47 -12.46
CA HIS A 12 -18.22 19.56 -11.57
C HIS A 12 -16.70 19.66 -11.40
N VAL A 13 -16.00 18.53 -11.22
CA VAL A 13 -14.53 18.49 -11.13
C VAL A 13 -13.89 19.00 -12.41
N THR A 14 -14.43 18.63 -13.57
CA THR A 14 -13.93 19.06 -14.87
C THR A 14 -14.06 20.58 -15.04
N ASP A 15 -15.19 21.15 -14.62
CA ASP A 15 -15.46 22.57 -14.75
C ASP A 15 -14.68 23.39 -13.71
N CYS A 16 -14.57 22.91 -12.46
CA CYS A 16 -13.70 23.49 -11.44
C CYS A 16 -12.26 23.60 -11.94
N ARG A 17 -11.71 22.52 -12.53
CA ARG A 17 -10.36 22.53 -13.10
C ARG A 17 -10.21 23.58 -14.19
N LYS A 18 -11.16 23.68 -15.12
CA LYS A 18 -11.09 24.69 -16.21
C LYS A 18 -11.08 26.11 -15.64
N ALA A 19 -11.97 26.41 -14.69
CA ALA A 19 -12.05 27.70 -14.03
C ALA A 19 -10.74 28.03 -13.28
N LEU A 20 -10.21 27.09 -12.50
CA LEU A 20 -8.94 27.24 -11.79
C LEU A 20 -7.77 27.51 -12.75
N GLU A 21 -7.58 26.67 -13.77
CA GLU A 21 -6.47 26.83 -14.72
C GLU A 21 -6.57 28.16 -15.49
N GLN A 22 -7.79 28.56 -15.90
CA GLN A 22 -8.01 29.85 -16.56
C GLN A 22 -7.69 31.03 -15.64
N GLY A 23 -8.21 31.01 -14.41
CA GLY A 23 -8.00 32.07 -13.43
C GLY A 23 -6.53 32.20 -12.99
N LEU A 24 -5.82 31.08 -12.88
CA LEU A 24 -4.38 31.06 -12.54
C LEU A 24 -3.54 31.63 -13.69
N ARG A 25 -3.80 31.23 -14.95
CA ARG A 25 -3.11 31.81 -16.12
C ARG A 25 -3.31 33.33 -16.18
N ALA A 26 -4.53 33.79 -15.99
CA ALA A 26 -4.85 35.22 -15.99
C ALA A 26 -4.17 36.00 -14.85
N THR A 27 -3.90 35.35 -13.71
CA THR A 27 -3.18 35.95 -12.58
C THR A 27 -1.68 35.97 -12.85
N MET A 28 -1.12 34.86 -13.31
CA MET A 28 0.30 34.76 -13.67
C MET A 28 0.68 35.76 -14.77
N GLU A 29 -0.13 35.85 -15.83
CA GLU A 29 0.13 36.76 -16.95
C GLU A 29 -0.13 38.22 -16.56
N GLY A 30 -1.33 38.52 -16.05
CA GLY A 30 -1.74 39.91 -15.84
C GLY A 30 -1.18 40.57 -14.58
N HIS A 31 -0.72 39.82 -13.57
CA HIS A 31 -0.19 40.37 -12.32
C HIS A 31 1.31 40.15 -12.17
N PHE A 32 1.79 38.93 -12.41
CA PHE A 32 3.19 38.53 -12.21
C PHE A 32 4.06 38.58 -13.49
N GLY A 33 3.47 38.90 -14.65
CA GLY A 33 4.20 39.01 -15.92
C GLY A 33 4.77 37.68 -16.41
N VAL A 34 4.11 36.56 -16.12
CA VAL A 34 4.49 35.21 -16.56
C VAL A 34 3.56 34.76 -17.67
N TYR A 35 4.09 34.63 -18.89
CA TYR A 35 3.30 34.37 -20.10
C TYR A 35 3.23 32.86 -20.42
N PRO A 36 2.19 32.40 -21.15
CA PRO A 36 2.07 30.99 -21.59
C PRO A 36 3.26 30.47 -22.41
N SER A 37 4.01 31.36 -23.06
CA SER A 37 5.25 31.01 -23.79
C SER A 37 6.40 30.57 -22.87
N GLY A 38 6.27 30.78 -21.56
CA GLY A 38 7.37 30.66 -20.60
C GLY A 38 8.20 31.93 -20.45
N THR A 39 7.86 33.02 -21.14
CA THR A 39 8.52 34.32 -20.92
C THR A 39 8.11 34.88 -19.55
N VAL A 40 9.08 35.45 -18.83
CA VAL A 40 8.87 36.10 -17.53
C VAL A 40 9.38 37.53 -17.63
N ASP A 41 8.55 38.52 -17.31
CA ASP A 41 8.96 39.92 -17.31
C ASP A 41 9.95 40.22 -16.18
N ALA A 42 10.88 41.14 -16.46
CA ALA A 42 11.80 41.64 -15.43
C ALA A 42 11.03 42.47 -14.40
N LEU A 43 11.41 42.37 -13.12
CA LEU A 43 10.78 43.10 -12.01
C LEU A 43 10.66 44.62 -12.24
N ALA A 44 11.60 45.21 -13.00
CA ALA A 44 11.56 46.64 -13.36
C ALA A 44 10.32 47.02 -14.18
N LYS A 45 9.70 46.07 -14.91
CA LYS A 45 8.46 46.28 -15.66
C LYS A 45 7.20 46.09 -14.81
N LEU A 46 7.34 45.66 -13.56
CA LEU A 46 6.25 45.34 -12.64
C LEU A 46 6.31 46.25 -11.38
N PRO A 47 6.22 47.58 -11.52
CA PRO A 47 6.40 48.51 -10.41
C PRO A 47 5.26 48.43 -9.38
N HIS A 48 4.10 47.92 -9.78
CA HIS A 48 2.90 47.77 -8.93
C HIS A 48 3.03 46.67 -7.88
N LEU A 49 3.96 45.73 -8.02
CA LEU A 49 4.14 44.65 -7.05
C LEU A 49 4.67 45.19 -5.71
N THR A 50 4.07 44.74 -4.62
CA THR A 50 4.57 44.93 -3.26
C THR A 50 5.89 44.16 -3.05
N PRO A 51 6.68 44.45 -2.00
CA PRO A 51 7.90 43.68 -1.70
C PRO A 51 7.66 42.17 -1.64
N THR A 52 6.60 41.72 -0.95
CA THR A 52 6.24 40.31 -0.86
C THR A 52 5.87 39.71 -2.22
N GLU A 53 5.14 40.44 -3.07
CA GLU A 53 4.78 39.96 -4.40
C GLU A 53 5.98 39.92 -5.36
N ARG A 54 6.98 40.78 -5.16
CA ARG A 54 8.25 40.69 -5.89
C ARG A 54 8.98 39.39 -5.55
N ASP A 55 9.01 39.02 -4.27
CA ASP A 55 9.60 37.74 -3.84
C ASP A 55 8.83 36.55 -4.43
N GLN A 56 7.49 36.62 -4.46
CA GLN A 56 6.64 35.61 -5.09
C GLN A 56 6.90 35.49 -6.61
N GLN A 57 7.10 36.61 -7.29
CA GLN A 57 7.44 36.62 -8.72
C GLN A 57 8.80 35.95 -8.97
N VAL A 58 9.79 36.22 -8.12
CA VAL A 58 11.10 35.56 -8.16
C VAL A 58 10.94 34.06 -7.91
N GLN A 59 10.10 33.65 -6.97
CA GLN A 59 9.79 32.24 -6.72
C GLN A 59 9.16 31.58 -7.95
N LEU A 60 8.19 32.21 -8.64
CA LEU A 60 7.65 31.68 -9.90
C LEU A 60 8.74 31.48 -10.95
N ALA A 61 9.61 32.47 -11.13
CA ALA A 61 10.71 32.40 -12.09
C ALA A 61 11.67 31.25 -11.77
N GLN A 62 12.00 31.06 -10.48
CA GLN A 62 12.84 29.96 -10.00
C GLN A 62 12.18 28.59 -10.21
N THR A 63 10.89 28.44 -9.88
CA THR A 63 10.15 27.20 -10.13
C THR A 63 10.11 26.84 -11.61
N LEU A 64 9.88 27.82 -12.49
CA LEU A 64 9.90 27.60 -13.94
C LEU A 64 11.30 27.23 -14.44
N ALA A 65 12.35 27.84 -13.91
CA ALA A 65 13.74 27.48 -14.23
C ALA A 65 14.08 26.06 -13.77
N HIS A 66 13.62 25.67 -12.58
CA HIS A 66 13.80 24.32 -12.05
C HIS A 66 13.09 23.25 -12.90
N LEU A 67 11.84 23.48 -13.30
CA LEU A 67 11.11 22.57 -14.21
C LEU A 67 11.82 22.43 -15.57
N ARG A 68 12.45 23.51 -16.07
CA ARG A 68 13.27 23.44 -17.29
C ARG A 68 14.56 22.66 -17.08
N ALA A 69 15.20 22.79 -15.92
CA ALA A 69 16.38 21.99 -15.58
C ALA A 69 16.06 20.49 -15.51
N GLN A 70 14.82 20.13 -15.19
CA GLN A 70 14.29 18.76 -15.26
C GLN A 70 13.91 18.31 -16.68
N GLY A 71 14.04 19.18 -17.70
CA GLY A 71 13.81 18.86 -19.10
C GLY A 71 12.47 19.30 -19.68
N ALA A 72 11.68 20.10 -18.97
CA ALA A 72 10.43 20.66 -19.52
C ALA A 72 10.70 21.82 -20.49
N GLU A 73 9.98 21.84 -21.62
CA GLU A 73 9.98 22.99 -22.53
C GLU A 73 9.37 24.24 -21.84
N PRO A 74 9.74 25.47 -22.25
CA PRO A 74 9.31 26.69 -21.57
C PRO A 74 7.80 26.85 -21.36
N ALA A 75 7.00 26.50 -22.36
CA ALA A 75 5.54 26.56 -22.29
C ALA A 75 4.93 25.41 -21.47
N ASP A 76 5.54 24.22 -21.55
CA ASP A 76 5.13 23.05 -20.78
C ASP A 76 5.40 23.25 -19.29
N ALA A 77 6.48 23.95 -18.92
CA ALA A 77 6.78 24.31 -17.54
C ALA A 77 5.66 25.18 -16.92
N VAL A 78 5.17 26.19 -17.65
CA VAL A 78 4.05 27.03 -17.19
C VAL A 78 2.77 26.22 -17.07
N THR A 79 2.47 25.38 -18.07
CA THR A 79 1.29 24.51 -18.04
C THR A 79 1.33 23.53 -16.86
N THR A 80 2.50 22.96 -16.57
CA THR A 80 2.73 22.04 -15.45
C THR A 80 2.51 22.75 -14.12
N LEU A 81 3.08 23.94 -13.93
CA LEU A 81 2.89 24.73 -12.71
C LEU A 81 1.42 25.12 -12.49
N VAL A 82 0.76 25.66 -13.52
CA VAL A 82 -0.68 26.02 -13.45
C VAL A 82 -1.52 24.81 -13.06
N ARG A 83 -1.26 23.65 -13.69
CA ARG A 83 -2.02 22.44 -13.43
C ARG A 83 -1.76 21.88 -12.03
N ALA A 84 -0.53 21.95 -11.53
CA ALA A 84 -0.18 21.55 -10.17
C ALA A 84 -0.88 22.45 -9.13
N VAL A 85 -0.84 23.77 -9.31
CA VAL A 85 -1.49 24.73 -8.39
C VAL A 85 -3.02 24.61 -8.44
N ALA A 86 -3.61 24.43 -9.63
CA ALA A 86 -5.04 24.18 -9.79
C ALA A 86 -5.47 22.90 -9.06
N PHE A 87 -4.66 21.84 -9.18
CA PHE A 87 -4.91 20.57 -8.51
C PHE A 87 -4.88 20.72 -6.99
N THR A 88 -3.85 21.37 -6.44
CA THR A 88 -3.73 21.63 -5.01
C THR A 88 -4.92 22.47 -4.51
N HIS A 89 -5.31 23.54 -5.21
CA HIS A 89 -6.49 24.34 -4.84
C HIS A 89 -7.76 23.49 -4.77
N LEU A 90 -8.05 22.72 -5.83
CA LEU A 90 -9.25 21.89 -5.85
C LEU A 90 -9.27 20.90 -4.69
N ASN A 91 -8.16 20.22 -4.43
CA ASN A 91 -8.10 19.24 -3.35
C ASN A 91 -8.19 19.86 -1.98
N ARG A 92 -7.59 21.02 -1.74
CA ARG A 92 -7.73 21.74 -0.47
C ARG A 92 -9.18 22.15 -0.23
N LEU A 93 -9.85 22.68 -1.25
CA LEU A 93 -11.26 23.02 -1.15
C LEU A 93 -12.14 21.78 -0.91
N CYS A 94 -11.89 20.67 -1.60
CA CYS A 94 -12.56 19.40 -1.35
C CYS A 94 -12.29 18.89 0.08
N ALA A 95 -11.04 19.00 0.56
CA ALA A 95 -10.65 18.62 1.91
C ALA A 95 -11.41 19.42 2.97
N TYR A 96 -11.47 20.75 2.81
CA TYR A 96 -12.23 21.62 3.69
C TYR A 96 -13.73 21.29 3.64
N LYS A 97 -14.28 21.07 2.45
CA LYS A 97 -15.70 20.73 2.26
C LYS A 97 -16.07 19.42 2.94
N MET A 98 -15.24 18.38 2.78
CA MET A 98 -15.45 17.08 3.45
C MET A 98 -15.27 17.19 4.96
N ALA A 99 -14.23 17.88 5.42
CA ALA A 99 -13.97 18.07 6.85
C ALA A 99 -15.07 18.89 7.53
N GLU A 100 -15.62 19.89 6.84
CA GLU A 100 -16.78 20.65 7.28
C GLU A 100 -18.02 19.75 7.40
N ARG A 101 -18.33 18.98 6.34
CA ARG A 101 -19.50 18.09 6.33
C ARG A 101 -19.44 17.05 7.45
N ARG A 102 -18.24 16.58 7.77
CA ARG A 102 -17.97 15.61 8.85
C ARG A 102 -17.83 16.24 10.24
N GLY A 103 -18.06 17.55 10.38
CA GLY A 103 -18.00 18.26 11.66
C GLY A 103 -16.59 18.37 12.26
N ILE A 104 -15.55 18.18 11.45
CA ILE A 104 -14.14 18.31 11.86
C ILE A 104 -13.72 19.78 11.81
N LEU A 105 -14.12 20.49 10.75
CA LEU A 105 -13.89 21.92 10.60
C LEU A 105 -15.19 22.69 10.75
N ARG A 106 -15.07 23.91 11.26
CA ARG A 106 -16.15 24.90 11.14
C ARG A 106 -16.34 25.26 9.67
N GLU A 107 -17.54 25.70 9.33
CA GLU A 107 -17.90 26.09 7.97
C GLU A 107 -16.82 26.95 7.32
N THR A 108 -16.29 26.45 6.21
CA THR A 108 -15.14 27.04 5.51
C THR A 108 -15.49 27.27 4.05
N VAL A 109 -16.09 26.28 3.37
CA VAL A 109 -16.40 26.35 1.93
C VAL A 109 -17.89 26.57 1.65
N SER A 110 -18.80 26.03 2.47
CA SER A 110 -20.25 26.00 2.13
C SER A 110 -20.90 27.36 1.91
N ARG A 111 -20.40 28.42 2.54
CA ARG A 111 -20.84 29.81 2.29
C ARG A 111 -19.73 30.71 1.76
N GLY A 112 -18.59 30.12 1.35
CA GLY A 112 -17.41 30.81 0.85
C GLY A 112 -17.03 32.04 1.68
N PRO A 113 -16.99 33.26 1.09
CA PRO A 113 -16.63 34.49 1.80
C PRO A 113 -17.64 34.95 2.88
N ARG A 114 -18.74 34.21 3.08
CA ARG A 114 -19.75 34.44 4.14
C ARG A 114 -19.78 33.30 5.15
N SER A 115 -18.73 32.47 5.18
CA SER A 115 -18.62 31.33 6.08
C SER A 115 -18.47 31.77 7.54
N SER A 116 -19.09 31.02 8.46
CA SER A 116 -18.96 31.29 9.90
C SER A 116 -17.53 31.07 10.41
N GLY A 117 -16.72 30.24 9.74
CA GLY A 117 -15.28 30.11 10.00
C GLY A 117 -14.52 31.40 9.74
N LEU A 118 -14.76 32.06 8.59
CA LEU A 118 -14.17 33.36 8.30
C LEU A 118 -14.56 34.40 9.37
N HIS A 119 -15.83 34.49 9.73
CA HIS A 119 -16.28 35.46 10.75
C HIS A 119 -15.59 35.27 12.11
N LEU A 120 -15.29 34.03 12.50
CA LEU A 120 -14.50 33.77 13.71
C LEU A 120 -13.06 34.24 13.54
N TYR A 121 -12.43 33.89 12.41
CA TYR A 121 -11.05 34.28 12.09
C TYR A 121 -10.86 35.81 12.05
N LEU A 122 -11.85 36.57 11.56
CA LEU A 122 -11.81 38.04 11.60
C LEU A 122 -11.76 38.58 13.04
N GLY A 123 -12.29 37.85 14.02
CA GLY A 123 -12.15 38.20 15.43
C GLY A 123 -10.74 37.95 16.00
N GLU A 124 -9.93 37.13 15.34
CA GLU A 124 -8.57 36.76 15.75
C GLU A 124 -7.48 37.54 14.98
N ASP A 125 -7.74 37.96 13.75
CA ASP A 125 -6.79 38.72 12.92
C ASP A 125 -7.31 40.12 12.53
N ALA A 126 -6.89 41.14 13.28
CA ALA A 126 -7.32 42.53 13.10
C ALA A 126 -6.95 43.12 11.72
N ALA A 127 -5.84 42.67 11.12
CA ALA A 127 -5.42 43.12 9.79
C ALA A 127 -6.39 42.64 8.71
N THR A 128 -6.80 41.36 8.77
CA THR A 128 -7.80 40.82 7.85
C THR A 128 -9.19 41.39 8.11
N ALA A 129 -9.57 41.63 9.37
CA ALA A 129 -10.82 42.33 9.71
C ALA A 129 -10.92 43.71 9.05
N THR A 130 -9.84 44.50 9.14
CA THR A 130 -9.79 45.84 8.52
C THR A 130 -9.97 45.77 7.00
N SER A 131 -9.33 44.79 6.35
CA SER A 131 -9.45 44.56 4.90
C SER A 131 -10.87 44.12 4.51
N TYR A 132 -11.48 43.24 5.31
CA TYR A 132 -12.87 42.81 5.12
C TYR A 132 -13.85 43.99 5.22
N ASP A 133 -13.70 44.83 6.24
CA ASP A 133 -14.55 46.02 6.46
C ASP A 133 -14.35 47.10 5.37
N ALA A 134 -13.17 47.14 4.74
CA ALA A 134 -12.88 48.01 3.60
C ALA A 134 -13.51 47.53 2.28
N GLY A 135 -14.12 46.33 2.25
CA GLY A 135 -14.76 45.74 1.07
C GLY A 135 -13.93 44.70 0.35
N ASP A 136 -12.70 44.39 0.81
CA ASP A 136 -11.81 43.39 0.20
C ASP A 136 -12.13 41.97 0.69
N ILE A 137 -13.41 41.59 0.61
CA ILE A 137 -13.96 40.36 1.18
C ILE A 137 -13.20 39.10 0.70
N TRP A 138 -12.86 39.04 -0.59
CA TRP A 138 -12.18 37.89 -1.18
C TRP A 138 -10.70 37.80 -0.81
N GLU A 139 -10.04 38.92 -0.54
CA GLU A 139 -8.69 38.92 -0.01
C GLU A 139 -8.70 38.37 1.43
N ALA A 140 -9.65 38.82 2.24
CA ALA A 140 -9.84 38.30 3.58
C ALA A 140 -10.17 36.80 3.59
N TYR A 141 -11.02 36.34 2.68
CA TYR A 141 -11.33 34.92 2.54
C TYR A 141 -10.11 34.08 2.12
N ARG A 142 -9.27 34.59 1.20
CA ARG A 142 -8.01 33.92 0.81
C ARG A 142 -7.06 33.76 2.00
N ARG A 143 -6.89 34.81 2.81
CA ARG A 143 -6.07 34.74 4.04
C ARG A 143 -6.60 33.72 5.04
N PHE A 144 -7.92 33.66 5.23
CA PHE A 144 -8.55 32.65 6.08
C PHE A 144 -8.31 31.21 5.57
N LEU A 145 -8.43 30.97 4.26
CA LEU A 145 -8.13 29.65 3.69
C LEU A 145 -6.66 29.26 3.86
N THR A 146 -5.74 30.21 3.69
CA THR A 146 -4.31 29.99 3.92
C THR A 146 -4.02 29.69 5.40
N TRP A 147 -4.61 30.45 6.33
CA TRP A 147 -4.50 30.19 7.77
C TRP A 147 -5.04 28.81 8.14
N THR A 148 -6.21 28.44 7.63
CA THR A 148 -6.81 27.11 7.87
C THR A 148 -5.87 26.01 7.38
N GLY A 149 -5.26 26.20 6.21
CA GLY A 149 -4.26 25.27 5.68
C GLY A 149 -3.04 25.14 6.59
N GLN A 150 -2.52 26.25 7.12
CA GLN A 150 -1.38 26.24 8.05
C GLN A 150 -1.67 25.48 9.35
N VAL A 151 -2.91 25.56 9.85
CA VAL A 151 -3.34 24.76 11.00
C VAL A 151 -3.30 23.27 10.68
N LEU A 152 -3.82 22.87 9.51
CA LEU A 152 -3.84 21.47 9.05
C LEU A 152 -2.48 20.94 8.60
N ALA A 153 -1.52 21.82 8.25
CA ALA A 153 -0.20 21.44 7.76
C ALA A 153 0.59 20.54 8.72
N ARG A 154 0.28 20.59 10.03
CA ARG A 154 0.93 19.75 11.04
C ARG A 154 0.58 18.27 10.90
N GLU A 155 -0.67 17.98 10.54
CA GLU A 155 -1.18 16.59 10.47
C GLU A 155 -1.27 16.10 9.01
N VAL A 156 -1.45 17.01 8.05
CA VAL A 156 -1.56 16.71 6.62
C VAL A 156 -0.54 17.56 5.81
N PRO A 157 0.77 17.45 6.10
CA PRO A 157 1.81 18.29 5.49
C PRO A 157 1.91 18.11 3.97
N LEU A 158 1.59 16.93 3.45
CA LEU A 158 1.68 16.63 2.02
C LEU A 158 0.80 17.57 1.18
N LEU A 159 -0.42 17.88 1.64
CA LEU A 159 -1.38 18.73 0.95
C LEU A 159 -1.26 20.22 1.33
N PHE A 160 -0.89 20.50 2.59
CA PHE A 160 -0.85 21.86 3.15
C PHE A 160 0.57 22.35 3.42
N ALA A 161 1.54 21.92 2.62
CA ALA A 161 2.94 22.33 2.76
C ALA A 161 3.06 23.87 2.83
N PRO A 162 3.77 24.43 3.82
CA PRO A 162 3.89 25.89 3.99
C PRO A 162 4.52 26.61 2.78
N ALA A 163 5.42 25.95 2.07
CA ALA A 163 6.09 26.49 0.89
C ALA A 163 5.29 26.37 -0.42
N ASP A 164 4.13 25.71 -0.41
CA ASP A 164 3.36 25.46 -1.64
C ASP A 164 2.85 26.77 -2.27
N PRO A 165 3.04 26.99 -3.59
CA PRO A 165 2.57 28.18 -4.28
C PRO A 165 1.06 28.43 -4.15
N ALA A 166 0.24 27.40 -3.93
CA ALA A 166 -1.20 27.55 -3.72
C ALA A 166 -1.56 28.32 -2.43
N ASN A 167 -0.59 28.59 -1.54
CA ASN A 167 -0.80 29.45 -0.36
C ASN A 167 -0.95 30.94 -0.69
N TRP A 168 -0.52 31.36 -1.88
CA TRP A 168 -0.54 32.78 -2.29
C TRP A 168 -0.90 32.99 -3.77
N LEU A 169 -0.64 32.03 -4.66
CA LEU A 169 -1.06 32.08 -6.05
C LEU A 169 -2.51 31.59 -6.17
N PHE A 170 -3.45 32.51 -6.02
CA PHE A 170 -4.88 32.26 -6.23
C PHE A 170 -5.32 32.57 -7.66
N PRO A 171 -6.36 31.89 -8.19
CA PRO A 171 -7.02 32.33 -9.40
C PRO A 171 -7.68 33.70 -9.20
N ARG A 172 -8.04 34.35 -10.32
CA ARG A 172 -8.86 35.58 -10.29
C ARG A 172 -10.18 35.32 -9.56
N GLU A 173 -10.69 36.37 -8.91
CA GLU A 173 -11.88 36.32 -8.04
C GLU A 173 -13.09 35.66 -8.71
N GLN A 174 -13.40 36.05 -9.95
CA GLN A 174 -14.53 35.49 -10.70
C GLN A 174 -14.44 33.97 -10.83
N GLN A 175 -13.28 33.46 -11.29
CA GLN A 175 -13.08 32.02 -11.44
C GLN A 175 -13.03 31.31 -10.09
N PHE A 176 -12.53 31.97 -9.04
CA PHE A 176 -12.54 31.38 -7.71
C PHE A 176 -13.96 31.24 -7.15
N ALA A 177 -14.79 32.27 -7.32
CA ALA A 177 -16.20 32.25 -6.95
C ALA A 177 -16.96 31.13 -7.66
N GLU A 178 -16.76 30.99 -8.97
CA GLU A 178 -17.34 29.91 -9.77
C GLU A 178 -16.98 28.52 -9.21
N VAL A 179 -15.73 28.30 -8.81
CA VAL A 179 -15.30 27.03 -8.21
C VAL A 179 -16.01 26.79 -6.87
N ILE A 180 -16.12 27.80 -6.01
CA ILE A 180 -16.85 27.69 -4.74
C ILE A 180 -18.32 27.33 -4.99
N ASP A 181 -18.97 27.96 -5.96
CA ASP A 181 -20.36 27.68 -6.31
C ASP A 181 -20.54 26.25 -6.84
N LEU A 182 -19.64 25.78 -7.72
CA LEU A 182 -19.66 24.42 -8.24
C LEU A 182 -19.52 23.38 -7.11
N LEU A 183 -18.61 23.59 -6.16
CA LEU A 183 -18.42 22.69 -5.01
C LEU A 183 -19.61 22.69 -4.03
N ASN A 184 -20.39 23.78 -4.04
CA ASN A 184 -21.57 23.96 -3.20
C ASN A 184 -22.88 23.58 -3.92
N SER A 185 -22.80 23.02 -5.13
CA SER A 185 -23.97 22.50 -5.83
C SER A 185 -24.75 21.52 -4.94
N PRO A 186 -26.08 21.67 -4.78
CA PRO A 186 -26.91 20.74 -4.01
C PRO A 186 -26.80 19.29 -4.50
N GLU A 187 -26.47 19.11 -5.78
CA GLU A 187 -26.30 17.80 -6.43
C GLU A 187 -25.08 17.03 -5.89
N LEU A 188 -24.15 17.72 -5.21
CA LEU A 188 -22.96 17.13 -4.59
C LEU A 188 -23.11 16.94 -3.07
N GLU A 189 -24.24 17.29 -2.46
CA GLU A 189 -24.35 17.32 -1.00
C GLU A 189 -23.98 15.97 -0.34
N GLU A 190 -24.56 14.87 -0.84
CA GLU A 190 -24.29 13.51 -0.33
C GLU A 190 -22.89 13.01 -0.70
N VAL A 191 -22.28 13.55 -1.77
CA VAL A 191 -20.96 13.12 -2.25
C VAL A 191 -19.88 13.45 -1.22
N TRP A 192 -20.05 14.51 -0.43
CA TRP A 192 -19.06 14.92 0.58
C TRP A 192 -19.01 14.00 1.81
N ASP A 193 -20.02 13.13 2.00
CA ASP A 193 -20.05 12.12 3.05
C ASP A 193 -19.29 10.84 2.63
N GLU A 194 -19.24 10.53 1.34
CA GLU A 194 -18.62 9.32 0.78
C GLU A 194 -17.09 9.33 0.91
N ASP A 195 -16.50 8.21 1.36
CA ASP A 195 -15.06 8.08 1.56
C ASP A 195 -14.25 8.03 0.25
N GLU A 196 -14.87 7.57 -0.83
CA GLU A 196 -14.21 7.38 -2.12
C GLU A 196 -14.08 8.70 -2.91
N THR A 197 -14.73 9.77 -2.46
CA THR A 197 -14.88 11.04 -3.19
C THR A 197 -13.55 11.64 -3.61
N LEU A 198 -12.54 11.63 -2.73
CA LEU A 198 -11.20 12.12 -3.05
C LEU A 198 -10.55 11.34 -4.20
N GLY A 199 -10.71 10.02 -4.22
CA GLY A 199 -10.22 9.16 -5.29
C GLY A 199 -10.89 9.47 -6.64
N TRP A 200 -12.18 9.77 -6.62
CA TRP A 200 -12.92 10.18 -7.83
C TRP A 200 -12.52 11.58 -8.31
N VAL A 201 -12.36 12.55 -7.40
CA VAL A 201 -11.87 13.90 -7.73
C VAL A 201 -10.51 13.81 -8.45
N TYR A 202 -9.59 13.01 -7.93
CA TYR A 202 -8.29 12.75 -8.56
C TYR A 202 -8.42 12.19 -9.98
N GLN A 203 -9.22 11.13 -10.15
CA GLN A 203 -9.37 10.48 -11.44
C GLN A 203 -10.04 11.39 -12.48
N TYR A 204 -10.98 12.23 -12.05
CA TYR A 204 -11.72 13.13 -12.93
C TYR A 204 -10.98 14.43 -13.24
N PHE A 205 -9.96 14.79 -12.45
CA PHE A 205 -9.10 15.94 -12.76
C PHE A 205 -8.34 15.78 -14.08
N THR A 206 -8.00 14.55 -14.48
CA THR A 206 -7.43 14.29 -15.81
C THR A 206 -8.53 13.87 -16.78
N PRO A 207 -8.72 14.59 -17.90
CA PRO A 207 -9.78 14.25 -18.86
C PRO A 207 -9.61 12.84 -19.41
N LYS A 208 -10.73 12.13 -19.56
CA LYS A 208 -10.74 10.79 -20.15
C LYS A 208 -10.17 10.79 -21.57
N GLU A 209 -10.49 11.80 -22.37
CA GLU A 209 -10.02 11.95 -23.76
C GLU A 209 -8.49 11.98 -23.84
N GLN A 210 -7.84 12.76 -22.96
CA GLN A 210 -6.38 12.84 -22.88
C GLN A 210 -5.75 11.45 -22.58
N ARG A 211 -6.41 10.64 -21.75
CA ARG A 211 -5.95 9.26 -21.46
C ARG A 211 -6.11 8.34 -22.66
N ASP A 212 -7.27 8.41 -23.32
CA ASP A 212 -7.60 7.56 -24.46
C ASP A 212 -6.72 7.88 -25.68
N GLU A 213 -6.41 9.17 -25.91
CA GLU A 213 -5.47 9.62 -26.94
C GLU A 213 -4.05 9.13 -26.68
N ALA A 214 -3.54 9.26 -25.44
CA ALA A 214 -2.21 8.78 -25.07
C ALA A 214 -2.06 7.27 -25.30
N ARG A 215 -3.07 6.48 -24.89
CA ARG A 215 -3.10 5.02 -25.10
C ARG A 215 -3.15 4.64 -26.58
N LYS A 216 -3.86 5.41 -27.42
CA LYS A 216 -3.90 5.20 -28.88
C LYS A 216 -2.59 5.58 -29.57
N ALA A 217 -1.90 6.60 -29.06
CA ALA A 217 -0.68 7.12 -29.68
C ALA A 217 0.53 6.18 -29.50
N SER A 218 0.66 5.53 -28.34
CA SER A 218 1.78 4.62 -28.05
C SER A 218 1.42 3.59 -26.99
N PRO A 219 1.83 2.31 -27.13
CA PRO A 219 1.71 1.33 -26.04
C PRO A 219 2.61 1.69 -24.85
N ALA A 220 3.82 2.22 -25.09
CA ALA A 220 4.74 2.68 -24.05
C ALA A 220 4.45 4.14 -23.65
N PRO A 221 4.35 4.46 -22.34
CA PRO A 221 4.27 5.84 -21.87
C PRO A 221 5.54 6.64 -22.17
N ARG A 222 5.40 7.92 -22.52
CA ARG A 222 6.56 8.78 -22.83
C ARG A 222 7.34 9.19 -21.58
N ASN A 223 6.64 9.36 -20.47
CA ASN A 223 7.18 9.79 -19.17
C ASN A 223 6.26 9.36 -18.02
N SER A 224 6.67 9.66 -16.80
CA SER A 224 6.03 9.38 -15.51
C SER A 224 4.65 10.01 -15.40
N TYR A 225 4.50 11.24 -15.89
CA TYR A 225 3.19 11.90 -15.94
C TYR A 225 2.20 11.08 -16.78
N GLU A 226 2.61 10.65 -17.98
CA GLU A 226 1.78 9.79 -18.84
C GLU A 226 1.54 8.41 -18.22
N LEU A 227 2.57 7.80 -17.62
CA LEU A 227 2.46 6.51 -16.94
C LEU A 227 1.43 6.56 -15.80
N SER A 228 1.46 7.61 -14.98
CA SER A 228 0.55 7.80 -13.84
C SER A 228 -0.90 7.87 -14.30
N PHE A 229 -1.26 8.80 -15.20
CA PHE A 229 -2.65 8.96 -15.60
C PHE A 229 -3.18 7.79 -16.43
N ARG A 230 -2.31 7.07 -17.15
CA ARG A 230 -2.72 5.86 -17.89
C ARG A 230 -3.05 4.70 -16.96
N ASN A 231 -2.53 4.69 -15.74
CA ASN A 231 -2.73 3.61 -14.76
C ASN A 231 -3.63 4.01 -13.58
N GLN A 232 -4.35 5.13 -13.66
CA GLN A 232 -5.34 5.57 -12.66
C GLN A 232 -6.62 4.71 -12.72
N PHE A 233 -6.53 3.48 -12.22
CA PHE A 233 -7.65 2.54 -12.12
C PHE A 233 -8.15 2.43 -10.69
N TYR A 234 -9.47 2.57 -10.53
CA TYR A 234 -10.11 2.37 -9.24
C TYR A 234 -10.26 0.88 -8.94
N THR A 235 -9.83 0.44 -7.76
CA THR A 235 -10.02 -0.94 -7.29
C THR A 235 -11.35 -1.03 -6.55
N PRO A 236 -12.30 -1.88 -6.98
CA PRO A 236 -13.57 -2.03 -6.30
C PRO A 236 -13.40 -2.47 -4.85
N ARG A 237 -14.31 -1.99 -3.98
CA ARG A 237 -14.29 -2.27 -2.54
C ARG A 237 -14.12 -3.76 -2.23
N TYR A 238 -14.92 -4.64 -2.82
CA TYR A 238 -14.86 -6.08 -2.53
C TYR A 238 -13.48 -6.71 -2.82
N VAL A 239 -12.74 -6.20 -3.81
CA VAL A 239 -11.38 -6.66 -4.12
C VAL A 239 -10.42 -6.22 -3.02
N VAL A 240 -10.53 -4.97 -2.57
CA VAL A 240 -9.71 -4.45 -1.47
C VAL A 240 -10.01 -5.19 -0.17
N GLU A 241 -11.29 -5.43 0.13
CA GLU A 241 -11.69 -6.20 1.31
C GLU A 241 -11.13 -7.63 1.24
N PHE A 242 -11.24 -8.30 0.08
CA PHE A 242 -10.68 -9.63 -0.12
C PHE A 242 -9.17 -9.68 0.08
N LEU A 243 -8.40 -8.80 -0.58
CA LEU A 243 -6.94 -8.81 -0.50
C LEU A 243 -6.45 -8.44 0.90
N THR A 244 -7.04 -7.43 1.53
CA THR A 244 -6.58 -6.95 2.84
C THR A 244 -6.99 -7.90 3.97
N ALA A 245 -8.20 -8.47 3.91
CA ALA A 245 -8.63 -9.47 4.88
C ALA A 245 -7.79 -10.75 4.81
N ASN A 246 -7.42 -11.21 3.61
CA ASN A 246 -6.63 -12.44 3.43
C ASN A 246 -5.11 -12.24 3.51
N THR A 247 -4.65 -11.00 3.69
CA THR A 247 -3.25 -10.68 4.03
C THR A 247 -3.16 -10.28 5.50
N LEU A 248 -3.35 -9.00 5.83
CA LEU A 248 -3.26 -8.44 7.19
C LEU A 248 -4.24 -9.10 8.16
N GLY A 249 -5.52 -9.17 7.79
CA GLY A 249 -6.54 -9.76 8.65
C GLY A 249 -6.25 -11.22 8.96
N ARG A 250 -5.75 -11.96 7.96
CA ARG A 250 -5.40 -13.37 8.09
C ARG A 250 -4.13 -13.58 8.91
N LEU A 251 -3.13 -12.68 8.85
CA LEU A 251 -1.99 -12.72 9.77
C LEU A 251 -2.44 -12.64 11.23
N TRP A 252 -3.34 -11.71 11.55
CA TRP A 252 -3.88 -11.57 12.90
C TRP A 252 -4.77 -12.74 13.30
N TYR A 253 -5.64 -13.19 12.39
CA TYR A 253 -6.46 -14.40 12.57
C TYR A 253 -5.61 -15.62 12.95
N GLU A 254 -4.45 -15.77 12.30
CA GLU A 254 -3.52 -16.87 12.58
C GLU A 254 -2.80 -16.71 13.93
N MET A 255 -2.37 -15.50 14.28
CA MET A 255 -1.78 -15.20 15.60
C MET A 255 -2.78 -15.48 16.75
N ARG A 256 -4.07 -15.23 16.50
CA ARG A 256 -5.16 -15.42 17.46
C ARG A 256 -5.82 -16.79 17.37
N ARG A 257 -5.32 -17.70 16.53
CA ARG A 257 -5.88 -19.05 16.33
C ARG A 257 -7.40 -19.03 16.06
N GLY A 258 -7.83 -18.09 15.24
CA GLY A 258 -9.22 -17.86 14.87
C GLY A 258 -10.07 -17.10 15.90
N GLN A 259 -9.54 -16.79 17.09
CA GLN A 259 -10.23 -16.06 18.16
C GLN A 259 -10.10 -14.54 17.97
N THR A 260 -10.74 -14.04 16.92
CA THR A 260 -10.78 -12.61 16.57
C THR A 260 -12.14 -12.23 15.96
N ALA A 261 -12.60 -11.02 16.24
CA ALA A 261 -13.76 -10.41 15.63
C ALA A 261 -13.61 -10.28 14.11
N LEU A 262 -12.38 -10.20 13.59
CA LEU A 262 -12.10 -10.17 12.15
C LEU A 262 -12.69 -11.37 11.40
N ALA A 263 -12.84 -12.53 12.06
CA ALA A 263 -13.47 -13.71 11.48
C ALA A 263 -14.94 -13.50 11.10
N THR A 264 -15.59 -12.50 11.71
CA THR A 264 -16.99 -12.12 11.45
C THR A 264 -17.12 -10.76 10.76
N GLN A 265 -16.19 -9.83 11.02
CA GLN A 265 -16.18 -8.49 10.42
C GLN A 265 -15.72 -8.49 8.96
N CYS A 266 -14.83 -9.41 8.58
CA CYS A 266 -14.30 -9.50 7.22
C CYS A 266 -15.12 -10.51 6.40
N PRO A 267 -16.06 -10.08 5.54
CA PRO A 267 -16.94 -11.00 4.80
C PRO A 267 -16.18 -11.89 3.81
N TYR A 268 -15.03 -11.43 3.33
CA TYR A 268 -14.22 -12.12 2.34
C TYR A 268 -13.01 -12.87 2.93
N ILE A 269 -12.88 -12.95 4.26
CA ILE A 269 -11.79 -13.74 4.86
C ILE A 269 -12.03 -15.24 4.57
N ILE A 270 -11.04 -15.88 3.96
CA ILE A 270 -11.09 -17.29 3.65
C ILE A 270 -10.90 -18.06 4.97
N ARG A 271 -11.81 -18.99 5.24
CA ARG A 271 -11.73 -19.95 6.34
C ARG A 271 -12.12 -21.31 5.80
N GLN A 272 -11.31 -22.31 6.10
CA GLN A 272 -11.71 -23.68 5.81
C GLN A 272 -12.66 -24.19 6.87
N ARG A 273 -13.47 -25.18 6.51
CA ARG A 273 -14.49 -25.74 7.40
C ARG A 273 -13.88 -26.33 8.66
N HIS A 274 -12.71 -26.96 8.53
CA HIS A 274 -11.96 -27.50 9.65
C HIS A 274 -10.51 -27.00 9.62
N GLU A 275 -10.20 -26.03 10.47
CA GLU A 275 -8.85 -25.53 10.65
C GLU A 275 -8.18 -26.20 11.85
N VAL A 276 -7.10 -26.94 11.59
CA VAL A 276 -6.30 -27.61 12.61
C VAL A 276 -5.09 -26.73 12.91
N TRP A 277 -5.05 -26.17 14.11
CA TRP A 277 -3.98 -25.28 14.56
C TRP A 277 -2.78 -26.10 15.03
N LEU A 278 -1.67 -26.00 14.29
CA LEU A 278 -0.43 -26.69 14.62
C LEU A 278 0.28 -25.96 15.78
N ALA A 279 0.86 -26.72 16.71
CA ALA A 279 1.72 -26.15 17.75
C ALA A 279 3.04 -25.60 17.15
N PRO A 280 3.76 -24.69 17.84
CA PRO A 280 5.06 -24.22 17.39
C PRO A 280 6.03 -25.40 17.10
N GLY A 281 6.60 -25.43 15.89
CA GLY A 281 7.50 -26.50 15.43
C GLY A 281 6.81 -27.79 14.99
N GLN A 282 5.48 -27.88 15.11
CA GLN A 282 4.71 -29.00 14.56
C GLN A 282 4.53 -28.79 13.05
N THR A 283 4.85 -29.81 12.27
CA THR A 283 4.53 -29.84 10.84
C THR A 283 3.14 -30.41 10.63
N GLU A 284 2.61 -30.26 9.42
CA GLU A 284 1.43 -31.03 9.01
C GLU A 284 1.64 -32.51 9.39
N PRO A 285 0.66 -33.16 10.04
CA PRO A 285 0.78 -34.55 10.43
C PRO A 285 1.03 -35.42 9.20
N VAL A 286 1.95 -36.37 9.35
CA VAL A 286 2.16 -37.42 8.34
C VAL A 286 0.82 -38.11 8.10
N PRO A 287 0.47 -38.42 6.83
CA PRO A 287 -0.79 -39.07 6.54
C PRO A 287 -1.00 -40.30 7.42
N PHE A 288 -2.18 -40.41 8.01
CA PHE A 288 -2.54 -41.52 8.87
C PHE A 288 -2.25 -42.82 8.14
N THR A 289 -1.32 -43.59 8.69
CA THR A 289 -1.01 -44.93 8.23
C THR A 289 -1.64 -45.89 9.21
N PRO A 290 -2.62 -46.71 8.79
CA PRO A 290 -3.35 -47.57 9.69
C PRO A 290 -2.40 -48.51 10.44
N THR A 291 -2.20 -48.23 11.73
CA THR A 291 -1.65 -49.14 12.75
C THR A 291 -2.80 -49.64 13.62
N LYS A 292 -2.68 -50.82 14.27
CA LYS A 292 -3.84 -51.50 14.88
C LYS A 292 -4.35 -50.60 16.01
N PRO A 293 -5.52 -49.93 15.90
CA PRO A 293 -5.93 -49.03 16.96
C PRO A 293 -6.27 -49.86 18.19
N GLY A 294 -5.76 -49.46 19.35
CA GLY A 294 -6.22 -50.02 20.62
C GLY A 294 -7.70 -49.69 20.85
N PRO A 295 -8.46 -50.52 21.60
CA PRO A 295 -9.90 -50.35 21.77
C PRO A 295 -10.34 -49.21 22.71
N ALA A 296 -9.46 -48.26 23.09
CA ALA A 296 -9.82 -47.20 24.03
C ALA A 296 -9.22 -45.84 23.61
N ALA A 297 -10.09 -44.83 23.64
CA ALA A 297 -9.90 -43.43 23.24
C ALA A 297 -9.82 -43.19 21.72
N GLN A 298 -10.97 -42.92 21.10
CA GLN A 298 -11.04 -42.15 19.87
C GLN A 298 -10.69 -40.71 20.22
N ASP A 299 -9.43 -40.33 20.01
CA ASP A 299 -9.03 -38.94 20.09
C ASP A 299 -9.70 -38.19 18.93
N PHE A 300 -10.49 -37.15 19.23
CA PHE A 300 -11.07 -36.27 18.21
C PHE A 300 -9.99 -35.60 17.35
N ALA A 301 -8.73 -35.53 17.78
CA ALA A 301 -7.64 -35.09 16.90
C ALA A 301 -7.36 -36.10 15.76
N ALA A 302 -7.57 -37.39 15.99
CA ALA A 302 -7.33 -38.44 14.99
C ALA A 302 -8.33 -38.37 13.83
N ILE A 303 -9.53 -37.83 14.03
CA ILE A 303 -10.49 -37.63 12.94
C ILE A 303 -10.07 -36.52 11.98
N TYR A 304 -9.19 -35.61 12.38
CA TYR A 304 -8.67 -34.54 11.54
C TYR A 304 -7.20 -34.77 11.16
N THR A 305 -6.75 -36.04 11.12
CA THR A 305 -5.45 -36.44 10.56
C THR A 305 -5.56 -36.77 9.07
N ARG A 306 -4.65 -36.22 8.25
CA ARG A 306 -4.66 -36.38 6.78
C ARG A 306 -4.74 -37.86 6.35
N PRO A 307 -5.66 -38.27 5.48
CA PRO A 307 -5.71 -39.64 4.95
C PRO A 307 -4.49 -39.93 4.08
N ASN A 308 -3.98 -41.16 4.14
CA ASN A 308 -2.89 -41.59 3.25
C ASN A 308 -3.43 -41.95 1.85
N PRO A 309 -3.13 -41.17 0.79
CA PRO A 309 -3.69 -41.39 -0.54
C PRO A 309 -3.16 -42.66 -1.22
N ASP A 310 -2.05 -43.23 -0.73
CA ASP A 310 -1.43 -44.44 -1.27
C ASP A 310 -2.06 -45.73 -0.72
N LEU A 311 -3.05 -45.63 0.19
CA LEU A 311 -3.77 -46.80 0.68
C LEU A 311 -4.60 -47.43 -0.45
N THR A 312 -4.28 -48.68 -0.76
CA THR A 312 -4.94 -49.50 -1.80
C THR A 312 -5.57 -50.77 -1.25
N GLY A 313 -5.29 -51.14 0.01
CA GLY A 313 -5.84 -52.31 0.68
C GLY A 313 -7.13 -51.97 1.43
N TRP A 314 -8.19 -52.75 1.19
CA TRP A 314 -9.47 -52.59 1.91
C TRP A 314 -9.30 -52.59 3.44
N HIS A 315 -8.52 -53.51 3.99
CA HIS A 315 -8.31 -53.63 5.43
C HIS A 315 -7.77 -52.33 6.04
N ASP A 316 -6.91 -51.61 5.31
CA ASP A 316 -6.31 -50.37 5.74
C ASP A 316 -7.28 -49.19 5.61
N ILE A 317 -8.04 -49.12 4.51
CA ILE A 317 -9.14 -48.15 4.34
C ILE A 317 -10.20 -48.35 5.44
N ALA A 318 -10.53 -49.58 5.79
CA ALA A 318 -11.45 -49.91 6.86
C ALA A 318 -10.94 -49.44 8.23
N ARG A 319 -9.62 -49.50 8.44
CA ARG A 319 -8.97 -49.01 9.67
C ARG A 319 -8.86 -47.49 9.72
N TYR A 320 -8.77 -46.82 8.57
CA TYR A 320 -8.96 -45.37 8.50
C TYR A 320 -10.41 -45.00 8.84
N ALA A 321 -11.40 -45.70 8.26
CA ALA A 321 -12.80 -45.36 8.44
C ALA A 321 -13.22 -45.31 9.93
N ILE A 322 -12.69 -46.21 10.76
CA ILE A 322 -13.00 -46.25 12.21
C ILE A 322 -12.39 -45.12 13.04
N THR A 323 -11.44 -44.34 12.50
CA THR A 323 -10.99 -43.12 13.18
C THR A 323 -12.13 -42.14 13.28
N PHE A 324 -12.94 -42.03 12.23
CA PHE A 324 -14.17 -41.28 12.21
C PHE A 324 -15.17 -41.90 13.18
N ASP A 325 -15.47 -41.20 14.27
CA ASP A 325 -16.53 -41.59 15.21
C ASP A 325 -17.91 -41.36 14.59
N GLY A 326 -18.26 -42.17 13.60
CA GLY A 326 -19.51 -42.02 12.85
C GLY A 326 -20.74 -42.19 13.73
N TYR A 327 -20.67 -42.97 14.82
CA TYR A 327 -21.77 -43.10 15.78
C TYR A 327 -21.94 -41.84 16.62
N GLY A 328 -20.84 -41.28 17.17
CA GLY A 328 -20.88 -40.01 17.90
C GLY A 328 -21.32 -38.85 17.02
N TYR A 329 -20.79 -38.76 15.79
CA TYR A 329 -21.20 -37.75 14.81
C TYR A 329 -22.70 -37.80 14.51
N ALA A 330 -23.21 -38.99 14.19
CA ALA A 330 -24.63 -39.22 13.92
C ALA A 330 -25.52 -38.87 15.12
N SER A 331 -25.09 -39.22 16.34
CA SER A 331 -25.83 -38.92 17.57
C SER A 331 -25.89 -37.42 17.90
N ALA A 332 -24.88 -36.64 17.49
CA ALA A 332 -24.78 -35.22 17.84
C ALA A 332 -25.41 -34.28 16.80
N HIS A 333 -25.48 -34.67 15.52
CA HIS A 333 -25.80 -33.75 14.42
C HIS A 333 -27.08 -34.09 13.63
N ILE A 334 -27.76 -35.19 13.94
CA ILE A 334 -28.97 -35.63 13.24
C ILE A 334 -30.18 -35.55 14.20
N PRO A 335 -31.13 -34.61 14.00
CA PRO A 335 -32.25 -34.42 14.93
C PRO A 335 -33.31 -35.53 14.87
N GLY A 336 -33.76 -36.05 16.04
CA GLY A 336 -35.01 -36.85 16.17
C GLY A 336 -35.08 -37.87 17.34
N ASP A 337 -36.30 -38.17 17.82
CA ASP A 337 -36.65 -39.02 18.98
C ASP A 337 -36.69 -40.56 18.72
N ALA A 338 -36.11 -41.08 17.63
CA ALA A 338 -36.05 -42.52 17.34
C ALA A 338 -34.62 -42.94 16.99
N GLU A 339 -34.17 -44.13 17.47
CA GLU A 339 -32.80 -44.70 17.35
C GLU A 339 -31.99 -44.08 16.20
N PRO A 340 -31.24 -42.99 16.47
CA PRO A 340 -30.64 -42.13 15.44
C PRO A 340 -29.77 -42.92 14.46
N ILE A 341 -29.10 -43.94 14.99
CA ILE A 341 -28.16 -44.82 14.30
C ILE A 341 -28.80 -45.57 13.13
N ALA A 342 -30.02 -46.08 13.27
CA ALA A 342 -30.65 -46.94 12.26
C ALA A 342 -31.03 -46.16 10.99
N LYS A 343 -31.48 -44.91 11.13
CA LYS A 343 -31.77 -44.02 9.99
C LYS A 343 -30.50 -43.59 9.29
N THR A 344 -29.44 -43.27 10.04
CA THR A 344 -28.15 -42.87 9.46
C THR A 344 -27.51 -44.00 8.67
N HIS A 345 -27.63 -45.24 9.15
CA HIS A 345 -27.24 -46.43 8.39
C HIS A 345 -27.95 -46.48 7.02
N ALA A 346 -29.27 -46.33 7.00
CA ALA A 346 -30.05 -46.41 5.76
C ALA A 346 -29.65 -45.31 4.75
N VAL A 347 -29.48 -44.07 5.22
CA VAL A 347 -29.09 -42.94 4.36
C VAL A 347 -27.66 -43.09 3.83
N ALA A 348 -26.73 -43.49 4.70
CA ALA A 348 -25.34 -43.74 4.30
C ALA A 348 -25.25 -44.83 3.22
N HIS A 349 -26.04 -45.89 3.36
CA HIS A 349 -26.11 -46.96 2.36
C HIS A 349 -26.75 -46.48 1.05
N GLU A 350 -27.88 -45.77 1.10
CA GLU A 350 -28.53 -45.23 -0.08
C GLU A 350 -27.61 -44.29 -0.87
N GLN A 351 -26.86 -43.43 -0.18
CA GLN A 351 -25.89 -42.55 -0.83
C GLN A 351 -24.67 -43.30 -1.38
N GLY A 352 -24.20 -44.35 -0.69
CA GLY A 352 -23.14 -45.22 -1.19
C GLY A 352 -23.53 -45.97 -2.47
N ASP A 353 -24.75 -46.49 -2.51
CA ASP A 353 -25.31 -47.17 -3.69
C ASP A 353 -25.52 -46.18 -4.85
N LEU A 354 -26.02 -44.98 -4.57
CA LEU A 354 -26.15 -43.92 -5.58
C LEU A 354 -24.79 -43.48 -6.13
N TRP A 355 -23.79 -43.33 -5.27
CA TRP A 355 -22.41 -43.02 -5.64
C TRP A 355 -21.82 -44.12 -6.54
N GLN A 356 -22.07 -45.38 -6.23
CA GLN A 356 -21.62 -46.51 -7.04
C GLN A 356 -22.20 -46.48 -8.47
N VAL A 357 -23.45 -46.06 -8.63
CA VAL A 357 -24.13 -46.01 -9.94
C VAL A 357 -23.76 -44.74 -10.73
N THR A 358 -23.67 -43.60 -10.06
CA THR A 358 -23.59 -42.28 -10.73
C THR A 358 -22.19 -41.67 -10.72
N GLY A 359 -21.34 -42.03 -9.75
CA GLY A 359 -20.08 -41.34 -9.49
C GLY A 359 -20.24 -39.91 -8.97
N GLU A 360 -21.46 -39.45 -8.65
CA GLU A 360 -21.74 -38.11 -8.14
C GLU A 360 -22.01 -38.11 -6.64
N TRP A 361 -21.32 -37.26 -5.88
CA TRP A 361 -21.55 -37.06 -4.45
C TRP A 361 -22.35 -35.78 -4.24
N ARG A 362 -23.44 -35.85 -3.48
CA ARG A 362 -24.32 -34.71 -3.20
C ARG A 362 -24.40 -34.33 -1.72
N GLY A 363 -23.67 -35.03 -0.85
CA GLY A 363 -23.58 -34.77 0.58
C GLY A 363 -22.40 -33.87 0.98
N THR A 364 -22.28 -33.61 2.27
CA THR A 364 -21.11 -32.91 2.85
C THR A 364 -19.88 -33.81 2.91
N PHE A 365 -18.71 -33.23 3.22
CA PHE A 365 -17.50 -34.00 3.52
C PHE A 365 -17.68 -34.98 4.68
N GLU A 366 -18.39 -34.59 5.72
CA GLU A 366 -18.66 -35.48 6.84
C GLU A 366 -19.64 -36.59 6.46
N ASP A 367 -20.62 -36.32 5.59
CA ASP A 367 -21.49 -37.38 5.04
C ASP A 367 -20.67 -38.40 4.24
N LEU A 368 -19.64 -37.95 3.50
CA LEU A 368 -18.76 -38.83 2.73
C LEU A 368 -17.97 -39.77 3.65
N ARG A 369 -17.44 -39.23 4.76
CA ARG A 369 -16.76 -40.02 5.80
C ARG A 369 -17.70 -40.96 6.53
N LEU A 370 -18.91 -40.49 6.83
CA LEU A 370 -19.98 -41.25 7.47
C LEU A 370 -20.39 -42.44 6.62
N THR A 371 -20.52 -42.24 5.31
CA THR A 371 -20.80 -43.31 4.35
C THR A 371 -19.68 -44.34 4.29
N LEU A 372 -18.41 -43.92 4.25
CA LEU A 372 -17.29 -44.86 4.33
C LEU A 372 -17.31 -45.67 5.64
N PHE A 373 -17.55 -45.01 6.78
CA PHE A 373 -17.65 -45.64 8.09
C PHE A 373 -18.76 -46.70 8.15
N PHE A 374 -19.98 -46.37 7.69
CA PHE A 374 -21.10 -47.30 7.75
C PHE A 374 -20.99 -48.44 6.73
N HIS A 375 -20.41 -48.21 5.55
CA HIS A 375 -20.08 -49.32 4.64
C HIS A 375 -19.11 -50.31 5.28
N GLN A 376 -18.09 -49.81 5.98
CA GLN A 376 -17.17 -50.65 6.75
C GLN A 376 -17.85 -51.41 7.88
N ARG A 377 -18.73 -50.76 8.64
CA ARG A 377 -19.48 -51.42 9.72
C ARG A 377 -20.40 -52.51 9.19
N ARG A 378 -21.10 -52.28 8.08
CA ARG A 378 -21.97 -53.27 7.44
C ARG A 378 -21.20 -54.54 7.07
N LEU A 379 -20.06 -54.41 6.40
CA LEU A 379 -19.23 -55.55 5.99
C LEU A 379 -18.70 -56.32 7.20
N ARG A 380 -18.26 -55.59 8.25
CA ARG A 380 -17.83 -56.21 9.50
C ARG A 380 -18.96 -56.97 10.20
N HIS A 381 -20.19 -56.44 10.21
CA HIS A 381 -21.36 -57.13 10.77
C HIS A 381 -21.73 -58.39 9.99
N GLN A 382 -21.54 -58.39 8.66
CA GLN A 382 -21.76 -59.56 7.81
C GLN A 382 -20.63 -60.60 7.89
N GLY A 383 -19.49 -60.25 8.49
CA GLY A 383 -18.35 -61.15 8.63
C GLY A 383 -17.69 -61.53 7.30
N ARG A 384 -17.83 -60.70 6.25
CA ARG A 384 -17.28 -60.96 4.91
C ARG A 384 -16.40 -59.81 4.42
N ASP A 385 -15.45 -60.13 3.55
CA ASP A 385 -14.67 -59.16 2.80
C ASP A 385 -15.47 -58.65 1.58
N PRO A 386 -15.30 -57.38 1.18
CA PRO A 386 -15.94 -56.81 -0.01
C PRO A 386 -15.35 -57.41 -1.29
N ASP A 387 -16.19 -57.59 -2.30
CA ASP A 387 -15.84 -58.16 -3.60
C ASP A 387 -16.22 -57.25 -4.77
N GLY A 388 -15.49 -57.37 -5.89
CA GLY A 388 -15.79 -56.72 -7.16
C GLY A 388 -16.16 -55.24 -7.05
N ALA A 389 -17.44 -54.94 -7.31
CA ALA A 389 -17.97 -53.58 -7.34
C ALA A 389 -18.05 -52.91 -5.95
N GLU A 390 -18.23 -53.68 -4.87
CA GLU A 390 -18.22 -53.12 -3.50
C GLU A 390 -16.83 -52.62 -3.12
N LEU A 391 -15.78 -53.39 -3.44
CA LEU A 391 -14.39 -52.99 -3.20
C LEU A 391 -14.04 -51.73 -4.01
N ALA A 392 -14.46 -51.67 -5.27
CA ALA A 392 -14.27 -50.48 -6.11
C ALA A 392 -14.97 -49.23 -5.53
N THR A 393 -16.16 -49.41 -4.96
CA THR A 393 -16.92 -48.33 -4.31
C THR A 393 -16.21 -47.78 -3.08
N LEU A 394 -15.68 -48.65 -2.22
CA LEU A 394 -14.91 -48.26 -1.03
C LEU A 394 -13.63 -47.50 -1.39
N HIS A 395 -12.91 -47.95 -2.41
CA HIS A 395 -11.72 -47.25 -2.92
C HIS A 395 -12.10 -45.88 -3.51
N SER A 396 -13.20 -45.81 -4.25
CA SER A 396 -13.72 -44.56 -4.81
C SER A 396 -14.11 -43.56 -3.71
N LEU A 397 -14.88 -43.99 -2.70
CA LEU A 397 -15.25 -43.18 -1.54
C LEU A 397 -14.01 -42.69 -0.78
N TYR A 398 -13.04 -43.56 -0.53
CA TYR A 398 -11.80 -43.18 0.15
C TYR A 398 -10.98 -42.15 -0.66
N ARG A 399 -10.85 -42.35 -1.98
CA ARG A 399 -10.20 -41.36 -2.85
C ARG A 399 -10.94 -40.03 -2.86
N ALA A 400 -12.28 -40.06 -2.88
CA ALA A 400 -13.09 -38.87 -2.76
C ALA A 400 -12.84 -38.16 -1.42
N ILE A 401 -12.68 -38.90 -0.31
CA ILE A 401 -12.30 -38.33 0.99
C ILE A 401 -10.92 -37.70 0.91
N CYS A 402 -9.91 -38.37 0.36
CA CYS A 402 -8.58 -37.78 0.19
C CYS A 402 -8.63 -36.49 -0.63
N THR A 403 -9.45 -36.45 -1.68
CA THR A 403 -9.58 -35.30 -2.58
C THR A 403 -10.33 -34.14 -1.91
N ALA A 404 -11.39 -34.46 -1.16
CA ALA A 404 -12.17 -33.48 -0.42
C ALA A 404 -11.45 -33.00 0.85
N TRP A 405 -10.56 -33.80 1.42
CA TRP A 405 -9.74 -33.44 2.57
C TRP A 405 -8.96 -32.15 2.33
N ASP A 406 -8.18 -32.13 1.23
CA ASP A 406 -7.36 -30.97 0.85
C ASP A 406 -8.22 -29.73 0.54
N ARG A 407 -9.54 -29.88 0.35
CA ARG A 407 -10.49 -28.78 0.14
C ARG A 407 -11.16 -28.29 1.42
N GLU A 408 -11.37 -29.16 2.40
CA GLU A 408 -12.21 -28.89 3.58
C GLU A 408 -11.41 -28.73 4.88
N ILE A 409 -10.15 -29.20 4.88
CA ILE A 409 -9.27 -29.22 6.05
C ILE A 409 -8.00 -28.45 5.74
N ALA A 410 -7.65 -27.50 6.60
CA ALA A 410 -6.39 -26.78 6.53
C ALA A 410 -5.60 -26.88 7.83
N HIS A 411 -4.34 -27.29 7.72
CA HIS A 411 -3.38 -27.24 8.82
C HIS A 411 -2.76 -25.84 8.86
N ILE A 412 -3.08 -25.08 9.91
CA ILE A 412 -2.63 -23.70 10.03
C ILE A 412 -1.44 -23.65 10.98
N PRO A 413 -0.25 -23.20 10.52
CA PRO A 413 0.90 -23.06 11.38
C PRO A 413 0.64 -22.03 12.48
N ALA A 414 1.05 -22.32 13.72
CA ALA A 414 1.00 -21.32 14.78
C ALA A 414 1.93 -20.15 14.44
N ARG A 415 1.35 -18.94 14.40
CA ARG A 415 2.11 -17.69 14.41
C ARG A 415 2.20 -17.17 15.83
N THR A 416 3.39 -16.73 16.22
CA THR A 416 3.59 -16.08 17.53
C THR A 416 2.81 -14.75 17.55
N PRO A 417 2.02 -14.47 18.60
CA PRO A 417 1.43 -13.15 18.80
C PRO A 417 2.51 -12.06 18.79
N ARG A 418 2.22 -10.93 18.15
CA ARG A 418 3.12 -9.78 18.08
C ARG A 418 2.40 -8.51 18.48
N ASP A 419 3.14 -7.57 19.06
CA ASP A 419 2.64 -6.23 19.30
C ASP A 419 2.15 -5.63 17.97
N PRO A 420 0.91 -5.10 17.89
CA PRO A 420 0.39 -4.49 16.67
C PRO A 420 1.29 -3.40 16.10
N ARG A 421 2.07 -2.69 16.92
CA ARG A 421 3.01 -1.64 16.48
C ARG A 421 4.16 -2.19 15.63
N GLU A 422 4.37 -3.50 15.62
CA GLU A 422 5.40 -4.15 14.79
C GLU A 422 4.88 -4.63 13.43
N LEU A 423 3.56 -4.63 13.23
CA LEU A 423 2.92 -5.05 11.99
C LEU A 423 3.02 -3.95 10.95
N THR A 424 3.66 -4.22 9.83
CA THR A 424 3.95 -3.21 8.79
C THR A 424 3.28 -3.55 7.48
N VAL A 425 2.58 -2.58 6.89
CA VAL A 425 1.82 -2.69 5.64
C VAL A 425 2.36 -1.67 4.64
N LEU A 426 2.70 -2.12 3.43
CA LEU A 426 3.09 -1.27 2.32
C LEU A 426 2.09 -1.37 1.18
N ASP A 427 1.69 -0.23 0.64
CA ASP A 427 1.16 -0.12 -0.71
C ASP A 427 2.20 0.57 -1.62
N PRO A 428 2.86 -0.16 -2.54
CA PRO A 428 3.99 0.36 -3.33
C PRO A 428 3.57 1.20 -4.54
N ALA A 429 2.28 1.29 -4.84
CA ALA A 429 1.70 2.13 -5.88
C ALA A 429 0.33 2.64 -5.41
N CYS A 430 0.34 3.42 -4.31
CA CYS A 430 -0.82 3.55 -3.46
C CYS A 430 -1.98 4.35 -4.03
N GLY A 431 -1.74 5.18 -5.04
CA GLY A 431 -2.76 6.09 -5.54
C GLY A 431 -3.34 6.93 -4.41
N SER A 432 -4.67 6.93 -4.29
CA SER A 432 -5.40 7.60 -3.20
C SER A 432 -5.40 6.84 -1.86
N GLY A 433 -4.66 5.73 -1.74
CA GLY A 433 -4.47 4.98 -0.51
C GLY A 433 -5.61 4.01 -0.18
N HIS A 434 -6.38 3.53 -1.16
CA HIS A 434 -7.58 2.72 -0.90
C HIS A 434 -7.30 1.44 -0.08
N PHE A 435 -6.19 0.74 -0.34
CA PHE A 435 -5.76 -0.39 0.48
C PHE A 435 -5.37 0.03 1.91
N LEU A 436 -4.68 1.17 2.06
CA LEU A 436 -4.26 1.68 3.35
C LEU A 436 -5.44 2.08 4.23
N LEU A 437 -6.51 2.63 3.64
CA LEU A 437 -7.74 2.97 4.36
C LEU A 437 -8.42 1.73 4.96
N TYR A 438 -8.52 0.65 4.19
CA TYR A 438 -9.12 -0.58 4.71
C TYR A 438 -8.19 -1.28 5.71
N ALA A 439 -6.88 -1.25 5.49
CA ALA A 439 -5.91 -1.75 6.46
C ALA A 439 -5.97 -0.97 7.79
N PHE A 440 -6.20 0.35 7.74
CA PHE A 440 -6.46 1.18 8.92
C PHE A 440 -7.62 0.64 9.75
N ASP A 441 -8.75 0.33 9.11
CA ASP A 441 -9.95 -0.19 9.78
C ASP A 441 -9.70 -1.56 10.42
N LEU A 442 -8.98 -2.46 9.74
CA LEU A 442 -8.60 -3.73 10.36
C LEU A 442 -7.66 -3.54 11.56
N LEU A 443 -6.72 -2.58 11.46
CA LEU A 443 -5.80 -2.28 12.54
C LEU A 443 -6.52 -1.72 13.77
N LEU A 444 -7.60 -0.95 13.61
CA LEU A 444 -8.42 -0.52 14.76
C LEU A 444 -8.93 -1.73 15.57
N THR A 445 -9.43 -2.76 14.89
CA THR A 445 -9.85 -4.02 15.55
C THR A 445 -8.65 -4.74 16.16
N ILE A 446 -7.53 -4.85 15.44
CA ILE A 446 -6.31 -5.53 15.92
C ILE A 446 -5.78 -4.87 17.21
N TYR A 447 -5.63 -3.54 17.22
CA TYR A 447 -5.21 -2.79 18.40
C TYR A 447 -6.20 -2.94 19.55
N GLY A 448 -7.51 -2.95 19.25
CA GLY A 448 -8.56 -3.17 20.24
C GLY A 448 -8.48 -4.54 20.92
N GLU A 449 -8.19 -5.59 20.16
CA GLU A 449 -8.05 -6.97 20.67
C GLU A 449 -6.70 -7.25 21.34
N ALA A 450 -5.65 -6.54 20.91
CA ALA A 450 -4.32 -6.65 21.49
C ALA A 450 -4.26 -6.08 22.91
N TRP A 451 -5.07 -5.07 23.22
CA TRP A 451 -5.13 -4.52 24.58
C TRP A 451 -5.53 -5.56 25.61
N ASP A 452 -6.43 -6.49 25.28
CA ASP A 452 -6.95 -7.51 26.19
C ASP A 452 -6.15 -8.83 26.13
N ASP A 453 -5.18 -8.90 25.24
CA ASP A 453 -4.34 -10.08 25.05
C ASP A 453 -3.36 -10.27 26.24
N PRO A 454 -3.16 -11.51 26.72
CA PRO A 454 -2.25 -11.79 27.83
C PRO A 454 -0.78 -11.63 27.45
N ASP A 455 -0.41 -11.91 26.19
CA ASP A 455 0.98 -11.93 25.74
C ASP A 455 1.42 -10.56 25.23
N VAL A 456 0.58 -9.88 24.44
CA VAL A 456 0.95 -8.59 23.82
C VAL A 456 0.40 -7.37 24.57
N GLY A 457 -0.71 -7.51 25.29
CA GLY A 457 -1.34 -6.41 26.02
C GLY A 457 -0.50 -5.77 27.14
N PRO A 458 0.38 -6.48 27.88
CA PRO A 458 1.17 -5.86 28.96
C PRO A 458 2.04 -4.67 28.51
N ALA A 459 2.64 -4.75 27.32
CA ALA A 459 3.45 -3.65 26.78
C ALA A 459 2.60 -2.40 26.49
N LEU A 460 1.42 -2.58 25.88
CA LEU A 460 0.48 -1.50 25.58
C LEU A 460 -0.07 -0.83 26.86
N ARG A 461 -0.38 -1.63 27.89
CA ARG A 461 -0.85 -1.15 29.19
C ARG A 461 0.22 -0.45 30.02
N CYS A 462 1.50 -0.64 29.68
CA CYS A 462 2.61 0.09 30.29
C CYS A 462 2.74 1.50 29.70
N ASP A 463 2.50 1.64 28.40
CA ASP A 463 2.66 2.91 27.67
C ASP A 463 1.44 3.83 27.80
N HIS A 464 0.29 3.31 28.23
CA HIS A 464 -0.96 4.04 28.34
C HIS A 464 -1.63 3.83 29.70
N ALA A 465 -2.10 4.91 30.31
CA ALA A 465 -2.64 4.91 31.67
C ALA A 465 -3.88 4.00 31.83
N ASP A 466 -4.78 4.01 30.84
CA ASP A 466 -5.99 3.19 30.83
C ASP A 466 -6.47 2.93 29.39
N ARG A 467 -7.55 2.15 29.26
CA ARG A 467 -8.15 1.77 27.97
C ARG A 467 -8.65 3.00 27.20
N ALA A 468 -9.20 4.01 27.87
CA ALA A 468 -9.74 5.19 27.21
C ALA A 468 -8.62 6.04 26.60
N ALA A 469 -7.53 6.25 27.34
CA ALA A 469 -6.33 6.94 26.84
C ALA A 469 -5.69 6.18 25.67
N TYR A 470 -5.67 4.85 25.74
CA TYR A 470 -5.19 4.00 24.65
C TYR A 470 -6.08 4.12 23.40
N ASP A 471 -7.39 3.97 23.54
CA ASP A 471 -8.35 4.03 22.43
C ASP A 471 -8.30 5.39 21.68
N VAL A 472 -8.00 6.48 22.40
CA VAL A 472 -7.76 7.82 21.82
C VAL A 472 -6.41 7.89 21.09
N ALA A 473 -5.39 7.14 21.52
CA ALA A 473 -4.07 7.12 20.90
C ALA A 473 -3.96 6.21 19.67
N VAL A 474 -4.79 5.17 19.57
CA VAL A 474 -4.71 4.11 18.54
C VAL A 474 -4.61 4.67 17.10
N PRO A 475 -5.46 5.62 16.64
CA PRO A 475 -5.33 6.18 15.30
C PRO A 475 -3.93 6.74 14.99
N GLY A 476 -3.32 7.43 15.96
CA GLY A 476 -1.97 7.96 15.81
C GLY A 476 -0.90 6.87 15.79
N LEU A 477 -1.07 5.80 16.58
CA LEU A 477 -0.18 4.63 16.55
C LEU A 477 -0.22 3.94 15.17
N ILE A 478 -1.40 3.78 14.58
CA ILE A 478 -1.58 3.18 13.26
C ILE A 478 -0.83 3.95 12.18
N LEU A 479 -1.00 5.28 12.14
CA LEU A 479 -0.32 6.14 11.17
C LEU A 479 1.19 6.13 11.34
N ARG A 480 1.67 6.08 12.59
CA ARG A 480 3.10 6.13 12.93
C ARG A 480 3.85 4.83 12.69
N HIS A 481 3.20 3.69 12.85
CA HIS A 481 3.89 2.40 12.92
C HIS A 481 3.52 1.44 11.80
N ASN A 482 2.29 1.50 11.28
CA ASN A 482 1.74 0.40 10.50
C ASN A 482 1.65 0.69 9.00
N LEU A 483 1.11 1.85 8.61
CA LEU A 483 0.67 2.09 7.24
C LEU A 483 1.66 2.93 6.43
N HIS A 484 2.19 2.35 5.36
CA HIS A 484 3.18 2.96 4.50
C HIS A 484 2.70 2.94 3.04
N GLY A 485 2.94 4.02 2.30
CA GLY A 485 2.55 4.12 0.90
C GLY A 485 3.65 4.74 0.04
N ILE A 486 3.72 4.33 -1.22
CA ILE A 486 4.61 4.92 -2.22
C ILE A 486 3.78 5.20 -3.49
N ASP A 487 3.97 6.38 -4.07
CA ASP A 487 3.48 6.66 -5.43
C ASP A 487 4.46 7.58 -6.17
N ILE A 488 4.43 7.54 -7.51
CA ILE A 488 5.22 8.45 -8.35
C ILE A 488 4.52 9.80 -8.53
N ASP A 489 3.21 9.84 -8.36
CA ASP A 489 2.42 11.06 -8.52
C ASP A 489 2.27 11.80 -7.19
N PRO A 490 2.87 13.00 -7.01
CA PRO A 490 2.74 13.77 -5.77
C PRO A 490 1.28 14.07 -5.42
N ARG A 491 0.42 14.14 -6.44
CA ARG A 491 -1.02 14.35 -6.30
C ARG A 491 -1.73 13.20 -5.60
N ALA A 492 -1.33 11.98 -5.91
CA ALA A 492 -1.85 10.77 -5.28
C ALA A 492 -1.45 10.71 -3.81
N VAL A 493 -0.17 10.97 -3.52
CA VAL A 493 0.40 11.02 -2.17
C VAL A 493 -0.32 12.02 -1.26
N GLN A 494 -0.60 13.23 -1.78
CA GLN A 494 -1.40 14.25 -1.08
C GLN A 494 -2.76 13.72 -0.62
N LEU A 495 -3.44 12.99 -1.51
CA LEU A 495 -4.78 12.47 -1.25
C LEU A 495 -4.78 11.27 -0.33
N ALA A 496 -3.80 10.37 -0.45
CA ALA A 496 -3.63 9.26 0.48
C ALA A 496 -3.41 9.76 1.92
N GLY A 497 -2.55 10.78 2.10
CA GLY A 497 -2.33 11.40 3.40
C GLY A 497 -3.60 12.03 3.99
N LEU A 498 -4.33 12.81 3.17
CA LEU A 498 -5.60 13.42 3.59
C LEU A 498 -6.67 12.38 3.93
N ALA A 499 -6.81 11.33 3.11
CA ALA A 499 -7.83 10.31 3.30
C ALA A 499 -7.59 9.52 4.60
N LEU A 500 -6.34 9.22 4.93
CA LEU A 500 -5.96 8.58 6.20
C LEU A 500 -6.25 9.48 7.41
N TRP A 501 -5.97 10.78 7.30
CA TRP A 501 -6.33 11.74 8.34
C TRP A 501 -7.86 11.82 8.54
N LEU A 502 -8.64 11.92 7.45
CA LEU A 502 -10.10 11.90 7.52
C LEU A 502 -10.64 10.60 8.12
N ARG A 503 -10.01 9.46 7.85
CA ARG A 503 -10.36 8.16 8.43
C ARG A 503 -10.14 8.14 9.94
N ALA A 504 -9.00 8.66 10.41
CA ALA A 504 -8.72 8.80 11.84
C ALA A 504 -9.71 9.75 12.53
N GLN A 505 -10.05 10.89 11.90
CA GLN A 505 -11.03 11.83 12.44
C GLN A 505 -12.44 11.22 12.55
N ARG A 506 -12.83 10.40 11.56
CA ARG A 506 -14.08 9.63 11.60
C ARG A 506 -14.12 8.68 12.77
N HIS A 507 -13.03 7.95 13.04
CA HIS A 507 -12.94 7.06 14.20
C HIS A 507 -13.18 7.81 15.52
N PHE A 508 -12.59 9.00 15.68
CA PHE A 508 -12.85 9.84 16.85
C PHE A 508 -14.31 10.26 16.97
N ALA A 509 -14.94 10.62 15.84
CA ALA A 509 -16.35 11.00 15.82
C ALA A 509 -17.29 9.82 16.18
N GLU A 510 -17.02 8.62 15.65
CA GLU A 510 -17.80 7.41 15.94
C GLU A 510 -17.68 6.98 17.42
N ARG A 511 -16.59 7.36 18.09
CA ARG A 511 -16.39 7.17 19.54
C ARG A 511 -16.79 8.36 20.38
N GLU A 512 -17.46 9.35 19.79
CA GLU A 512 -17.94 10.56 20.47
C GLU A 512 -16.83 11.36 21.16
N ILE A 513 -15.58 11.25 20.67
CA ILE A 513 -14.43 12.00 21.20
C ILE A 513 -14.52 13.44 20.68
N SER A 514 -14.70 14.37 21.62
CA SER A 514 -14.83 15.80 21.31
C SER A 514 -13.55 16.35 20.66
N PRO A 515 -13.63 17.32 19.73
CA PRO A 515 -12.44 17.88 19.07
C PRO A 515 -11.35 18.37 20.02
N ALA A 516 -11.71 18.89 21.20
CA ALA A 516 -10.76 19.37 22.21
C ALA A 516 -9.96 18.24 22.90
N GLN A 517 -10.44 17.00 22.84
CA GLN A 517 -9.79 15.83 23.42
C GLN A 517 -9.00 15.03 22.38
N ARG A 518 -9.11 15.37 21.09
CA ARG A 518 -8.41 14.66 20.03
C ARG A 518 -6.92 15.02 20.07
N PRO A 519 -6.02 14.04 20.17
CA PRO A 519 -4.59 14.32 20.10
C PRO A 519 -4.23 14.72 18.66
N PRO A 520 -3.16 15.52 18.46
CA PRO A 520 -2.62 15.74 17.14
C PRO A 520 -2.14 14.41 16.55
N LEU A 521 -2.56 14.14 15.33
CA LEU A 521 -2.19 12.96 14.56
C LEU A 521 -0.82 13.16 13.91
N PRO A 522 0.06 12.15 13.94
CA PRO A 522 1.29 12.20 13.17
C PRO A 522 0.95 12.14 11.67
N PRO A 523 1.79 12.75 10.81
CA PRO A 523 1.65 12.61 9.37
C PRO A 523 1.66 11.14 8.92
N ALA A 524 0.86 10.82 7.92
CA ALA A 524 0.88 9.50 7.29
C ALA A 524 2.24 9.23 6.62
N GLN A 525 2.74 8.00 6.72
CA GLN A 525 4.02 7.58 6.13
C GLN A 525 3.88 7.28 4.63
N ILE A 526 3.49 8.28 3.84
CA ILE A 526 3.35 8.18 2.39
C ILE A 526 4.49 8.95 1.72
N ALA A 527 5.24 8.26 0.86
CA ALA A 527 6.38 8.82 0.15
C ALA A 527 6.06 9.04 -1.33
N CYS A 528 6.48 10.19 -1.84
CA CYS A 528 6.48 10.47 -3.28
C CYS A 528 7.83 10.09 -3.86
N ALA A 529 7.86 9.28 -4.92
CA ALA A 529 9.09 8.95 -5.63
C ALA A 529 9.55 10.15 -6.46
N VAL A 530 10.24 11.10 -5.82
CA VAL A 530 10.81 12.27 -6.49
C VAL A 530 12.30 12.08 -6.76
N ALA A 531 12.78 12.69 -7.83
CA ALA A 531 14.19 12.65 -8.18
C ALA A 531 15.01 13.51 -7.21
N MET A 532 16.24 13.08 -6.94
CA MET A 532 17.18 13.97 -6.27
C MET A 532 17.44 15.20 -7.13
N PRO A 533 17.61 16.38 -6.50
CA PRO A 533 17.81 17.62 -7.25
C PRO A 533 19.05 17.56 -8.17
N PRO A 534 18.98 18.15 -9.39
CA PRO A 534 20.02 18.02 -10.42
C PRO A 534 21.25 18.92 -10.21
N GLU A 535 21.27 19.79 -9.20
CA GLU A 535 22.30 20.83 -9.00
C GLU A 535 23.70 20.23 -8.72
N THR A 536 24.53 20.15 -9.76
CA THR A 536 25.87 19.53 -9.72
C THR A 536 26.80 20.13 -8.67
N ALA A 537 26.77 21.45 -8.47
CA ALA A 537 27.64 22.13 -7.50
C ALA A 537 27.33 21.71 -6.05
N LEU A 538 26.05 21.56 -5.73
CA LEU A 538 25.61 21.16 -4.40
C LEU A 538 25.86 19.68 -4.15
N ARG A 539 25.61 18.84 -5.16
CA ARG A 539 26.03 17.43 -5.14
C ARG A 539 27.52 17.30 -4.83
N GLN A 540 28.38 18.04 -5.53
CA GLN A 540 29.82 17.95 -5.31
C GLN A 540 30.20 18.42 -3.90
N HIS A 541 29.66 19.57 -3.46
CA HIS A 541 29.90 20.08 -2.12
C HIS A 541 29.49 19.07 -1.03
N PHE A 542 28.33 18.44 -1.20
CA PHE A 542 27.87 17.39 -0.29
C PHE A 542 28.81 16.18 -0.28
N LEU A 543 29.16 15.65 -1.46
CA LEU A 543 30.06 14.49 -1.55
C LEU A 543 31.45 14.79 -0.93
N ASP A 544 31.96 16.00 -1.10
CA ASP A 544 33.23 16.44 -0.52
C ASP A 544 33.17 16.56 1.02
N ALA A 545 31.99 16.88 1.56
CA ALA A 545 31.76 17.00 3.00
C ALA A 545 31.64 15.64 3.72
N LEU A 546 31.42 14.54 2.98
CA LEU A 546 31.22 13.22 3.58
C LEU A 546 32.50 12.66 4.21
N GLN A 547 32.39 12.29 5.49
CA GLN A 547 33.46 11.64 6.24
C GLN A 547 32.98 10.31 6.83
N PRO A 548 33.74 9.20 6.67
CA PRO A 548 34.97 9.10 5.87
C PRO A 548 34.69 9.23 4.36
N THR A 549 35.66 9.73 3.59
CA THR A 549 35.53 10.00 2.13
C THR A 549 35.09 8.81 1.29
N ILE A 550 35.26 7.58 1.79
CA ILE A 550 34.72 6.36 1.15
C ILE A 550 33.18 6.35 1.05
N LEU A 551 32.48 7.06 1.95
CA LEU A 551 31.03 7.19 1.89
C LEU A 551 30.58 7.93 0.62
N ALA A 552 31.39 8.85 0.08
CA ALA A 552 31.07 9.50 -1.19
C ALA A 552 30.94 8.48 -2.33
N GLN A 553 31.78 7.44 -2.36
CA GLN A 553 31.67 6.37 -3.36
C GLN A 553 30.41 5.51 -3.19
N VAL A 554 29.87 5.43 -1.97
CA VAL A 554 28.64 4.68 -1.66
C VAL A 554 27.40 5.51 -2.02
N VAL A 555 27.41 6.79 -1.67
CA VAL A 555 26.26 7.69 -1.82
C VAL A 555 26.13 8.20 -3.26
N GLU A 556 27.23 8.41 -3.98
CA GLU A 556 27.20 8.95 -5.34
C GLU A 556 26.41 8.08 -6.33
N PRO A 557 26.59 6.74 -6.39
CA PRO A 557 25.78 5.88 -7.26
C PRO A 557 24.31 5.87 -6.87
N LEU A 558 24.01 5.90 -5.57
CA LEU A 558 22.63 5.97 -5.08
C LEU A 558 21.95 7.26 -5.54
N TRP A 559 22.63 8.40 -5.41
CA TRP A 559 22.14 9.68 -5.93
C TRP A 559 21.85 9.61 -7.43
N ALA A 560 22.77 9.02 -8.21
CA ALA A 560 22.60 8.88 -9.65
C ALA A 560 21.38 8.01 -10.00
N ALA A 561 21.15 6.92 -9.25
CA ALA A 561 20.00 6.04 -9.44
C ALA A 561 18.67 6.71 -9.08
N LEU A 562 18.65 7.58 -8.06
CA LEU A 562 17.46 8.31 -7.64
C LEU A 562 16.95 9.30 -8.70
N ARG A 563 17.76 9.68 -9.69
CA ARG A 563 17.27 10.47 -10.85
C ARG A 563 16.13 9.77 -11.61
N LEU A 564 16.08 8.44 -11.56
CA LEU A 564 15.02 7.65 -12.19
C LEU A 564 13.82 7.39 -11.27
N ALA A 565 13.83 7.88 -10.01
CA ALA A 565 12.77 7.61 -9.05
C ALA A 565 11.36 8.01 -9.54
N PRO A 566 11.13 9.18 -10.19
CA PRO A 566 9.81 9.54 -10.70
C PRO A 566 9.24 8.58 -11.73
N GLU A 567 10.10 7.87 -12.44
CA GLU A 567 9.71 6.93 -13.49
C GLU A 567 9.64 5.49 -12.98
N MET A 568 10.58 5.11 -12.11
CA MET A 568 10.70 3.74 -11.58
C MET A 568 9.76 3.47 -10.40
N GLY A 569 9.44 4.50 -9.61
CA GLY A 569 8.73 4.32 -8.33
C GLY A 569 9.38 3.24 -7.47
N SER A 570 8.57 2.41 -6.82
CA SER A 570 9.04 1.35 -5.94
C SER A 570 9.88 0.27 -6.60
N LEU A 571 9.94 0.21 -7.95
CA LEU A 571 10.81 -0.71 -8.68
C LEU A 571 12.30 -0.39 -8.51
N LEU A 572 12.63 0.82 -8.03
CA LEU A 572 14.00 1.14 -7.64
C LEU A 572 14.46 0.23 -6.50
N GLN A 573 15.70 -0.22 -6.55
CA GLN A 573 16.30 -1.11 -5.53
C GLN A 573 17.48 -0.44 -4.83
N PRO A 574 17.25 0.66 -4.07
CA PRO A 574 18.33 1.39 -3.40
C PRO A 574 19.10 0.51 -2.41
N GLU A 575 18.43 -0.46 -1.76
CA GLU A 575 19.10 -1.37 -0.84
C GLU A 575 20.07 -2.33 -1.55
N THR A 576 19.73 -2.76 -2.77
CA THR A 576 20.60 -3.65 -3.56
C THR A 576 21.81 -2.87 -4.05
N LEU A 577 21.58 -1.65 -4.53
CA LEU A 577 22.64 -0.74 -4.95
C LEU A 577 23.60 -0.43 -3.80
N LEU A 578 23.09 -0.01 -2.63
CA LEU A 578 23.90 0.25 -1.44
C LEU A 578 24.75 -0.97 -1.07
N ARG A 579 24.17 -2.18 -1.00
CA ARG A 579 24.92 -3.40 -0.70
C ARG A 579 26.02 -3.66 -1.72
N GLN A 580 25.74 -3.51 -3.01
CA GLN A 580 26.72 -3.73 -4.07
C GLN A 580 27.87 -2.72 -4.00
N THR A 581 27.57 -1.44 -3.83
CA THR A 581 28.57 -0.38 -3.77
C THR A 581 29.42 -0.48 -2.51
N ILE A 582 28.83 -0.82 -1.36
CA ILE A 582 29.58 -1.10 -0.12
C ILE A 582 30.51 -2.32 -0.31
N ALA A 583 30.02 -3.39 -0.95
CA ALA A 583 30.84 -4.57 -1.22
C ALA A 583 32.01 -4.27 -2.16
N GLN A 584 31.79 -3.46 -3.20
CA GLN A 584 32.84 -2.99 -4.12
C GLN A 584 33.87 -2.13 -3.39
N ALA A 585 33.42 -1.18 -2.58
CA ALA A 585 34.29 -0.34 -1.76
C ALA A 585 35.14 -1.18 -0.79
N LYS A 586 34.55 -2.20 -0.14
CA LYS A 586 35.26 -3.15 0.71
C LYS A 586 36.32 -3.93 -0.05
N ALA A 587 35.98 -4.46 -1.23
CA ALA A 587 36.91 -5.23 -2.07
C ALA A 587 38.10 -4.37 -2.51
N TYR A 588 37.85 -3.13 -2.95
CA TYR A 588 38.89 -2.18 -3.31
C TYR A 588 39.79 -1.86 -2.11
N TRP A 589 39.21 -1.56 -0.94
CA TRP A 589 39.96 -1.28 0.28
C TRP A 589 40.86 -2.44 0.69
N LEU A 590 40.37 -3.68 0.65
CA LEU A 590 41.17 -4.88 0.95
C LEU A 590 42.37 -5.03 0.01
N GLN A 591 42.16 -4.82 -1.30
CA GLN A 591 43.24 -4.90 -2.29
C GLN A 591 44.34 -3.85 -2.04
N HIS A 592 43.95 -2.61 -1.74
CA HIS A 592 44.91 -1.50 -1.57
C HIS A 592 45.57 -1.49 -0.18
N ARG A 593 44.89 -2.00 0.85
CA ARG A 593 45.49 -2.25 2.17
C ARG A 593 46.62 -3.28 2.10
N ILE A 594 46.45 -4.35 1.31
CA ILE A 594 47.50 -5.37 1.10
C ILE A 594 48.73 -4.76 0.40
N VAL A 595 48.51 -3.88 -0.59
CA VAL A 595 49.60 -3.18 -1.29
C VAL A 595 50.35 -2.25 -0.34
N GLN A 596 49.65 -1.48 0.51
CA GLN A 596 50.29 -0.64 1.53
C GLN A 596 51.11 -1.47 2.52
N VAL A 597 50.59 -2.60 3.03
CA VAL A 597 51.35 -3.49 3.94
C VAL A 597 52.64 -3.99 3.29
N ARG A 598 52.62 -4.33 2.00
CA ARG A 598 53.83 -4.75 1.26
C ARG A 598 54.82 -3.60 1.00
N LEU A 599 54.32 -2.37 0.82
CA LEU A 599 55.15 -1.17 0.68
C LEU A 599 55.88 -0.77 1.97
N PHE A 600 55.42 -1.23 3.13
CA PHE A 600 56.13 -1.04 4.40
C PHE A 600 57.16 -2.16 4.70
N GLU A 601 57.29 -3.17 3.84
CA GLU A 601 58.38 -4.17 3.90
C GLU A 601 59.60 -3.77 3.05
N ASP A 602 59.44 -2.90 2.04
CA ASP A 602 60.53 -2.34 1.23
C ASP A 602 60.50 -0.80 1.26
N ALA A 603 61.46 -0.20 1.96
CA ALA A 603 61.44 1.18 2.42
C ALA A 603 61.68 2.31 1.38
N ASP A 604 61.62 2.06 0.06
CA ASP A 604 62.16 3.02 -0.95
C ASP A 604 61.23 3.40 -2.12
N ALA A 605 59.90 3.22 -2.02
CA ALA A 605 58.98 3.71 -3.05
C ALA A 605 58.21 4.96 -2.62
N ALA A 606 58.42 6.07 -3.36
CA ALA A 606 57.70 7.33 -3.18
C ALA A 606 56.18 7.11 -3.35
N PRO A 607 55.32 7.66 -2.46
CA PRO A 607 53.89 7.45 -2.54
C PRO A 607 53.33 8.19 -3.78
N GLN A 608 52.92 7.42 -4.80
CA GLN A 608 52.01 7.94 -5.81
C GLN A 608 50.70 8.32 -5.11
N GLN A 609 50.29 9.59 -5.22
CA GLN A 609 49.00 10.10 -4.78
C GLN A 609 47.86 9.30 -5.43
N LEU A 610 47.40 8.25 -4.75
CA LEU A 610 46.07 7.68 -4.97
C LEU A 610 45.14 8.43 -4.03
N ALA A 611 44.35 9.33 -4.61
CA ALA A 611 43.45 10.25 -3.93
C ALA A 611 42.23 9.55 -3.29
N LEU A 612 42.45 8.58 -2.39
CA LEU A 612 41.40 7.96 -1.61
C LEU A 612 41.82 7.93 -0.16
N ASN A 613 41.32 8.88 0.61
CA ASN A 613 41.56 8.95 2.03
C ASN A 613 40.65 7.94 2.76
N TYR A 614 41.25 6.89 3.31
CA TYR A 614 40.57 5.89 4.15
C TYR A 614 40.66 6.21 5.65
N SER A 615 41.07 7.43 6.00
CA SER A 615 41.10 7.89 7.38
C SER A 615 39.72 7.71 8.02
N GLY A 616 39.65 6.95 9.11
CA GLY A 616 38.40 6.65 9.81
C GLY A 616 37.82 5.26 9.55
N VAL A 617 38.37 4.48 8.62
CA VAL A 617 38.03 3.05 8.45
C VAL A 617 39.07 2.20 9.19
N THR A 618 38.74 1.73 10.39
CA THR A 618 39.69 0.99 11.27
C THR A 618 39.84 -0.48 10.86
N ASP A 619 38.75 -1.12 10.45
CA ASP A 619 38.74 -2.53 10.05
C ASP A 619 37.56 -2.85 9.10
N ALA A 620 37.47 -4.11 8.69
CA ALA A 620 36.47 -4.57 7.72
C ALA A 620 35.03 -4.52 8.27
N SER A 621 34.83 -4.45 9.59
CA SER A 621 33.51 -4.39 10.23
C SER A 621 32.79 -3.08 9.93
N PHE A 622 33.53 -2.01 9.61
CA PHE A 622 32.96 -0.76 9.11
C PHE A 622 32.03 -1.01 7.91
N PHE A 623 32.49 -1.79 6.92
CA PHE A 623 31.69 -2.08 5.73
C PHE A 623 30.50 -3.00 6.01
N GLU A 624 30.55 -3.76 7.10
CA GLU A 624 29.50 -4.71 7.46
C GLU A 624 28.42 -4.09 8.35
N THR A 625 28.79 -3.11 9.19
CA THR A 625 27.92 -2.61 10.27
C THR A 625 27.72 -1.10 10.25
N GLU A 626 28.67 -0.30 9.77
CA GLU A 626 28.65 1.16 9.88
C GLU A 626 28.41 1.89 8.56
N ALA A 627 28.88 1.34 7.43
CA ALA A 627 28.89 2.03 6.15
C ALA A 627 27.47 2.36 5.65
N GLN A 628 26.55 1.40 5.74
CA GLN A 628 25.16 1.60 5.34
C GLN A 628 24.43 2.63 6.22
N PRO A 629 24.39 2.49 7.57
CA PRO A 629 23.71 3.47 8.40
C PRO A 629 24.32 4.87 8.28
N ARG A 630 25.65 5.00 8.15
CA ARG A 630 26.29 6.31 7.92
C ARG A 630 25.97 6.91 6.56
N ALA A 631 25.84 6.09 5.50
CA ALA A 631 25.43 6.58 4.19
C ALA A 631 23.98 7.11 4.20
N ILE A 632 23.09 6.44 4.93
CA ILE A 632 21.69 6.88 5.11
C ILE A 632 21.65 8.15 5.97
N GLU A 633 22.38 8.19 7.08
CA GLU A 633 22.46 9.36 7.96
C GLU A 633 23.04 10.57 7.22
N ALA A 634 24.07 10.37 6.40
CA ALA A 634 24.62 11.40 5.54
C ALA A 634 23.57 11.99 4.58
N LEU A 635 22.75 11.12 3.98
CA LEU A 635 21.63 11.57 3.16
C LEU A 635 20.62 12.37 3.97
N HIS A 636 20.28 11.95 5.20
CA HIS A 636 19.42 12.70 6.14
C HIS A 636 19.98 14.09 6.48
N GLN A 637 21.30 14.21 6.64
CA GLN A 637 21.96 15.49 6.92
C GLN A 637 21.94 16.46 5.72
N LEU A 638 21.91 15.96 4.48
CA LEU A 638 21.79 16.80 3.28
C LEU A 638 20.51 17.63 3.29
N ALA A 639 19.37 16.99 3.60
CA ALA A 639 18.08 17.67 3.64
C ALA A 639 18.11 18.81 4.68
N ALA A 640 18.72 18.57 5.85
CA ALA A 640 18.83 19.57 6.90
C ALA A 640 19.77 20.75 6.57
N LEU A 641 20.82 20.52 5.76
CA LEU A 641 21.78 21.57 5.37
C LEU A 641 21.21 22.58 4.38
N ALA A 642 20.18 22.19 3.61
CA ALA A 642 19.49 23.04 2.65
C ALA A 642 18.74 24.21 3.32
N ASP A 643 18.34 24.06 4.57
CA ASP A 643 17.62 25.09 5.33
C ASP A 643 18.54 26.18 5.91
N ALA A 644 19.86 25.91 6.00
CA ALA A 644 20.79 26.73 6.78
C ALA A 644 21.60 27.77 5.96
N HIS A 645 21.67 27.62 4.63
CA HIS A 645 22.47 28.49 3.78
C HIS A 645 21.59 29.21 2.74
N ASP A 646 21.66 30.55 2.71
CA ASP A 646 21.05 31.48 1.73
C ASP A 646 21.47 31.23 0.25
N ILE A 647 22.08 30.08 -0.04
CA ILE A 647 22.69 29.68 -1.30
C ILE A 647 21.75 28.74 -2.09
N THR A 648 20.78 28.10 -1.43
CA THR A 648 19.98 27.03 -2.04
C THR A 648 18.49 27.39 -2.12
N PRO A 649 17.80 27.20 -3.27
CA PRO A 649 16.35 27.42 -3.37
C PRO A 649 15.60 26.45 -2.45
N ARG A 650 14.54 26.90 -1.76
CA ARG A 650 13.64 26.06 -0.93
C ARG A 650 13.16 24.78 -1.61
N LEU A 651 13.00 24.83 -2.94
CA LEU A 651 12.63 23.68 -3.78
C LEU A 651 13.58 22.48 -3.62
N PHE A 652 14.86 22.73 -3.36
CA PHE A 652 15.84 21.68 -3.12
C PHE A 652 15.58 20.92 -1.81
N SER A 653 15.27 21.65 -0.73
CA SER A 653 15.02 21.07 0.60
C SER A 653 13.81 20.13 0.53
N ASP A 654 12.71 20.63 -0.05
CA ASP A 654 11.47 19.87 -0.23
C ASP A 654 11.66 18.59 -1.06
N ASP A 655 12.41 18.66 -2.17
CA ASP A 655 12.68 17.50 -3.02
C ASP A 655 13.60 16.48 -2.32
N ALA A 656 14.62 16.95 -1.60
CA ALA A 656 15.53 16.08 -0.85
C ALA A 656 14.81 15.33 0.29
N GLU A 657 13.98 16.02 1.08
CA GLU A 657 13.17 15.40 2.14
C GLU A 657 12.24 14.31 1.59
N ARG A 658 11.56 14.60 0.48
CA ARG A 658 10.66 13.64 -0.18
C ARG A 658 11.42 12.44 -0.76
N SER A 659 12.56 12.67 -1.41
CA SER A 659 13.42 11.59 -1.93
C SER A 659 13.90 10.68 -0.79
N LEU A 660 14.21 11.23 0.37
CA LEU A 660 14.62 10.46 1.54
C LEU A 660 13.51 9.62 2.13
N ALA A 661 12.32 10.21 2.33
CA ALA A 661 11.15 9.45 2.79
C ALA A 661 10.87 8.25 1.86
N PHE A 662 11.07 8.44 0.55
CA PHE A 662 10.97 7.37 -0.45
C PHE A 662 12.06 6.30 -0.30
N VAL A 663 13.32 6.69 -0.11
CA VAL A 663 14.43 5.74 0.15
C VAL A 663 14.16 4.95 1.43
N ASP A 664 13.80 5.61 2.53
CA ASP A 664 13.52 4.99 3.81
C ASP A 664 12.39 3.95 3.69
N ALA A 665 11.36 4.24 2.90
CA ALA A 665 10.28 3.29 2.64
C ALA A 665 10.78 2.01 1.92
N LEU A 666 11.74 2.12 1.01
CA LEU A 666 12.32 1.00 0.25
C LEU A 666 13.38 0.19 1.01
N LEU A 667 14.04 0.82 1.98
CA LEU A 667 15.01 0.13 2.85
C LEU A 667 14.34 -0.77 3.89
N ARG A 668 13.06 -0.53 4.21
CA ARG A 668 12.29 -1.31 5.17
C ARG A 668 11.85 -2.66 4.60
N ARG A 669 11.41 -3.54 5.51
CA ARG A 669 10.76 -4.81 5.20
C ARG A 669 9.39 -4.87 5.86
N TYR A 670 8.42 -5.44 5.16
CA TYR A 670 7.01 -5.37 5.49
C TYR A 670 6.40 -6.72 5.80
N ASP A 671 5.40 -6.76 6.68
CA ASP A 671 4.61 -7.98 6.93
C ASP A 671 3.58 -8.20 5.83
N VAL A 672 3.06 -7.10 5.28
CA VAL A 672 2.04 -7.10 4.23
C VAL A 672 2.42 -6.13 3.13
N VAL A 673 2.28 -6.57 1.88
CA VAL A 673 2.32 -5.71 0.70
C VAL A 673 0.97 -5.85 -0.02
N LEU A 674 0.26 -4.74 -0.24
CA LEU A 674 -1.03 -4.72 -0.95
C LEU A 674 -0.91 -3.81 -2.17
N MET A 675 -1.34 -4.27 -3.34
CA MET A 675 -1.14 -3.47 -4.55
C MET A 675 -2.20 -3.66 -5.63
N ASN A 676 -2.46 -2.56 -6.34
CA ASN A 676 -2.96 -2.53 -7.71
C ASN A 676 -1.86 -1.89 -8.57
N PRO A 677 -0.84 -2.66 -9.00
CA PRO A 677 0.33 -2.11 -9.67
C PRO A 677 -0.02 -1.57 -11.08
N PRO A 678 0.82 -0.71 -11.66
CA PRO A 678 0.65 -0.27 -13.04
C PRO A 678 0.74 -1.46 -14.02
N PHE A 679 -0.01 -1.38 -15.12
CA PHE A 679 -0.11 -2.38 -16.16
C PHE A 679 0.61 -1.93 -17.43
N GLY A 680 1.14 -2.90 -18.19
CA GLY A 680 1.70 -2.69 -19.52
C GLY A 680 3.19 -2.40 -19.52
N GLU A 681 3.62 -1.66 -20.55
CA GLU A 681 5.05 -1.38 -20.77
C GLU A 681 5.57 -0.26 -19.85
N PRO A 682 6.86 -0.33 -19.45
CA PRO A 682 7.54 0.76 -18.75
C PRO A 682 7.61 2.02 -19.62
N SER A 683 7.87 3.17 -18.96
CA SER A 683 8.13 4.40 -19.69
C SER A 683 9.39 4.27 -20.56
N ILE A 684 9.41 4.99 -21.68
CA ILE A 684 10.55 4.96 -22.63
C ILE A 684 11.90 5.18 -21.91
N PRO A 685 12.06 6.14 -20.98
CA PRO A 685 13.34 6.36 -20.30
C PRO A 685 13.81 5.20 -19.41
N THR A 686 12.92 4.37 -18.88
CA THR A 686 13.24 3.34 -17.88
C THR A 686 13.29 1.92 -18.41
N ARG A 687 12.84 1.69 -19.65
CA ARG A 687 12.74 0.34 -20.24
C ARG A 687 14.02 -0.49 -20.09
N LEU A 688 15.17 0.07 -20.47
CA LEU A 688 16.46 -0.64 -20.39
C LEU A 688 16.86 -0.95 -18.94
N THR A 689 16.58 -0.04 -18.02
CA THR A 689 16.88 -0.22 -16.59
C THR A 689 16.00 -1.31 -15.99
N ILE A 690 14.70 -1.32 -16.31
CA ILE A 690 13.76 -2.35 -15.86
C ILE A 690 14.13 -3.72 -16.45
N ASP A 691 14.49 -3.78 -17.74
CA ASP A 691 14.94 -5.02 -18.38
C ASP A 691 16.18 -5.61 -17.69
N ALA A 692 17.09 -4.76 -17.21
CA ALA A 692 18.31 -5.16 -16.51
C ALA A 692 18.05 -5.59 -15.06
N LEU A 693 17.17 -4.88 -14.34
CA LEU A 693 16.85 -5.15 -12.93
C LEU A 693 15.86 -6.31 -12.75
N TYR A 694 14.95 -6.49 -13.70
CA TYR A 694 13.86 -7.46 -13.66
C TYR A 694 13.84 -8.37 -14.91
N PRO A 695 14.95 -9.05 -15.26
CA PRO A 695 15.06 -9.83 -16.50
C PRO A 695 14.06 -11.00 -16.58
N ARG A 696 13.53 -11.44 -15.43
CA ARG A 696 12.55 -12.54 -15.29
C ARG A 696 11.11 -12.09 -15.51
N THR A 697 10.81 -10.81 -15.27
CA THR A 697 9.45 -10.26 -15.21
C THR A 697 9.23 -9.01 -16.08
N LYS A 698 10.23 -8.60 -16.86
CA LYS A 698 10.20 -7.46 -17.80
C LYS A 698 9.09 -7.44 -18.85
N ASN A 699 8.28 -8.50 -18.95
CA ASN A 699 7.19 -8.59 -19.92
C ASN A 699 6.07 -7.57 -19.64
N ASP A 700 5.85 -7.20 -18.38
CA ASP A 700 4.85 -6.23 -17.96
C ASP A 700 5.22 -5.66 -16.59
N LEU A 701 4.93 -4.37 -16.37
CA LEU A 701 5.18 -3.69 -15.10
C LEU A 701 4.58 -4.42 -13.91
N TYR A 702 3.35 -4.96 -14.00
CA TYR A 702 2.74 -5.60 -12.83
C TYR A 702 3.56 -6.80 -12.34
N ALA A 703 4.22 -7.53 -13.25
CA ALA A 703 5.01 -8.70 -12.89
C ALA A 703 6.30 -8.29 -12.17
N ALA A 704 6.94 -7.20 -12.62
CA ALA A 704 8.09 -6.60 -11.93
C ALA A 704 7.70 -6.06 -10.54
N PHE A 705 6.51 -5.47 -10.40
CA PHE A 705 5.98 -5.02 -9.11
C PHE A 705 5.73 -6.18 -8.14
N VAL A 706 5.23 -7.32 -8.63
CA VAL A 706 5.03 -8.52 -7.79
C VAL A 706 6.37 -9.09 -7.31
N GLU A 707 7.35 -9.23 -8.21
CA GLU A 707 8.72 -9.64 -7.84
C GLU A 707 9.34 -8.67 -6.82
N ARG A 708 9.20 -7.36 -7.06
CA ARG A 708 9.66 -6.32 -6.15
C ARG A 708 8.95 -6.41 -4.79
N GLY A 709 7.62 -6.57 -4.78
CA GLY A 709 6.84 -6.69 -3.55
C GLY A 709 7.27 -7.86 -2.69
N LEU A 710 7.55 -9.04 -3.28
CA LEU A 710 8.11 -10.18 -2.56
C LEU A 710 9.49 -9.88 -1.97
N SER A 711 10.34 -9.14 -2.67
CA SER A 711 11.65 -8.73 -2.14
C SER A 711 11.55 -7.81 -0.91
N LEU A 712 10.46 -7.02 -0.81
CA LEU A 712 10.17 -6.09 0.28
C LEU A 712 9.48 -6.75 1.48
N LEU A 713 8.96 -7.97 1.33
CA LEU A 713 8.35 -8.70 2.44
C LEU A 713 9.39 -9.28 3.42
N LYS A 714 9.03 -9.31 4.70
CA LYS A 714 9.65 -10.16 5.73
C LYS A 714 9.37 -11.64 5.42
N PRO A 715 10.19 -12.59 5.90
CA PRO A 715 9.86 -14.02 5.81
C PRO A 715 8.45 -14.30 6.34
N GLN A 716 7.68 -15.15 5.65
CA GLN A 716 6.27 -15.45 5.95
C GLN A 716 5.31 -14.24 5.91
N GLY A 717 5.76 -13.10 5.37
CA GLY A 717 4.92 -11.97 5.03
C GLY A 717 4.04 -12.28 3.81
N ARG A 718 2.98 -11.49 3.62
CA ARG A 718 1.97 -11.74 2.57
C ARG A 718 1.82 -10.59 1.60
N LEU A 719 1.77 -10.94 0.32
CA LEU A 719 1.51 -10.01 -0.78
C LEU A 719 0.11 -10.25 -1.31
N GLY A 720 -0.73 -9.23 -1.33
CA GLY A 720 -2.02 -9.25 -2.02
C GLY A 720 -1.94 -8.35 -3.26
N ALA A 721 -2.27 -8.89 -4.43
CA ALA A 721 -2.24 -8.12 -5.67
C ALA A 721 -3.47 -8.37 -6.53
N ILE A 722 -3.93 -7.32 -7.22
CA ILE A 722 -4.81 -7.43 -8.38
C ILE A 722 -4.00 -7.13 -9.64
N THR A 723 -3.91 -8.09 -10.56
CA THR A 723 -3.15 -7.93 -11.81
C THR A 723 -3.94 -8.46 -13.00
N SER A 724 -3.37 -8.36 -14.21
CA SER A 724 -3.95 -9.01 -15.38
C SER A 724 -3.97 -10.52 -15.16
N ARG A 725 -5.10 -11.17 -15.46
CA ARG A 725 -5.18 -12.64 -15.43
C ARG A 725 -4.31 -13.30 -16.50
N THR A 726 -3.94 -12.57 -17.56
CA THR A 726 -3.20 -13.13 -18.71
C THR A 726 -1.84 -13.70 -18.32
N GLY A 727 -1.19 -13.15 -17.29
CA GLY A 727 0.09 -13.65 -16.76
C GLY A 727 0.02 -15.10 -16.27
N PHE A 728 -1.16 -15.60 -15.94
CA PHE A 728 -1.33 -16.99 -15.50
C PHE A 728 -1.36 -18.00 -16.65
N PHE A 729 -1.60 -17.56 -17.89
CA PHE A 729 -1.84 -18.45 -19.03
C PHE A 729 -0.81 -18.28 -20.16
N LEU A 730 -0.29 -17.08 -20.36
CA LEU A 730 0.61 -16.80 -21.48
C LEU A 730 1.97 -17.47 -21.31
N ALA A 731 2.51 -18.01 -22.41
CA ALA A 731 3.82 -18.67 -22.44
C ALA A 731 4.97 -17.72 -22.08
N THR A 732 4.86 -16.43 -22.44
CA THR A 732 5.85 -15.39 -22.12
C THR A 732 6.02 -15.18 -20.61
N PHE A 733 4.97 -15.42 -19.82
CA PHE A 733 4.98 -15.31 -18.35
C PHE A 733 5.38 -16.61 -17.64
N ARG A 734 5.90 -17.61 -18.35
CA ARG A 734 6.33 -18.88 -17.74
C ARG A 734 7.33 -18.68 -16.61
N ARG A 735 8.35 -17.85 -16.81
CA ARG A 735 9.35 -17.54 -15.78
C ARG A 735 8.74 -16.86 -14.55
N TRP A 736 7.82 -15.92 -14.76
CA TRP A 736 7.10 -15.30 -13.64
C TRP A 736 6.36 -16.33 -12.79
N ARG A 737 5.68 -17.30 -13.42
CA ARG A 737 5.00 -18.37 -12.66
C ARG A 737 5.97 -19.32 -11.96
N GLU A 738 6.93 -19.89 -12.69
CA GLU A 738 7.83 -20.92 -12.17
C GLU A 738 8.83 -20.35 -11.15
N GLU A 739 9.44 -19.21 -11.45
CA GLU A 739 10.54 -18.65 -10.66
C GLU A 739 10.07 -17.66 -9.58
N ILE A 740 8.94 -16.96 -9.77
CA ILE A 740 8.44 -15.97 -8.80
C ILE A 740 7.30 -16.56 -7.98
N LEU A 741 6.18 -16.92 -8.62
CA LEU A 741 4.96 -17.31 -7.91
C LEU A 741 5.04 -18.67 -7.21
N LEU A 742 5.85 -19.60 -7.72
CA LEU A 742 5.98 -20.96 -7.19
C LEU A 742 7.31 -21.21 -6.46
N SER A 743 8.40 -20.54 -6.86
CA SER A 743 9.71 -20.77 -6.24
C SER A 743 10.06 -19.77 -5.12
N GLU A 744 9.68 -18.50 -5.23
CA GLU A 744 9.98 -17.50 -4.18
C GLU A 744 8.80 -17.30 -3.23
N ALA A 745 7.61 -17.76 -3.62
CA ALA A 745 6.38 -17.61 -2.87
C ALA A 745 5.54 -18.90 -2.86
N HIS A 746 4.51 -18.91 -2.01
CA HIS A 746 3.44 -19.88 -2.00
C HIS A 746 2.12 -19.17 -2.31
N MET A 747 1.37 -19.66 -3.31
CA MET A 747 0.03 -19.14 -3.62
C MET A 747 -0.96 -19.55 -2.53
N VAL A 748 -1.41 -18.60 -1.72
CA VAL A 748 -2.35 -18.83 -0.61
C VAL A 748 -3.78 -18.89 -1.12
N ALA A 749 -4.16 -17.96 -2.00
CA ALA A 749 -5.49 -17.90 -2.58
C ALA A 749 -5.47 -17.12 -3.90
N MET A 750 -6.41 -17.45 -4.79
CA MET A 750 -6.59 -16.76 -6.08
C MET A 750 -8.08 -16.69 -6.40
N ALA A 751 -8.52 -15.50 -6.81
CA ALA A 751 -9.83 -15.22 -7.37
C ALA A 751 -9.65 -14.70 -8.80
N ASP A 752 -10.17 -15.44 -9.77
CA ASP A 752 -10.23 -15.02 -11.17
C ASP A 752 -11.50 -14.19 -11.38
N LEU A 753 -11.34 -12.88 -11.59
CA LEU A 753 -12.45 -11.92 -11.56
C LEU A 753 -13.00 -11.62 -12.96
N GLY A 754 -12.28 -11.99 -14.02
CA GLY A 754 -12.69 -11.75 -15.40
C GLY A 754 -12.67 -10.27 -15.80
N ALA A 755 -13.53 -9.91 -16.75
CA ALA A 755 -13.63 -8.57 -17.35
C ALA A 755 -14.52 -7.61 -16.55
N GLY A 756 -14.29 -6.30 -16.70
CA GLY A 756 -15.19 -5.25 -16.18
C GLY A 756 -15.05 -4.91 -14.70
N VAL A 757 -13.97 -5.37 -14.06
CA VAL A 757 -13.69 -5.15 -12.63
C VAL A 757 -13.12 -3.76 -12.37
N LEU A 758 -12.09 -3.37 -13.11
CA LEU A 758 -11.46 -2.05 -12.98
C LEU A 758 -12.16 -1.06 -13.92
N ASP A 759 -12.72 0.01 -13.37
CA ASP A 759 -13.48 1.00 -14.15
C ASP A 759 -12.63 1.58 -15.30
N SER A 760 -13.13 1.48 -16.54
CA SER A 760 -12.46 1.94 -17.77
C SER A 760 -11.20 1.18 -18.19
N ALA A 761 -10.89 0.03 -17.56
CA ALA A 761 -9.84 -0.87 -18.03
C ALA A 761 -10.41 -1.94 -18.97
N LEU A 762 -9.71 -2.24 -20.06
CA LEU A 762 -10.04 -3.37 -20.95
C LEU A 762 -9.40 -4.69 -20.48
N VAL A 763 -8.69 -4.66 -19.35
CA VAL A 763 -7.95 -5.80 -18.82
C VAL A 763 -8.86 -6.72 -18.03
N GLU A 764 -8.73 -8.02 -18.25
CA GLU A 764 -9.31 -9.04 -17.38
C GLU A 764 -8.41 -9.25 -16.18
N THR A 765 -8.98 -9.34 -14.99
CA THR A 765 -8.21 -9.26 -13.73
C THR A 765 -8.28 -10.54 -12.92
N ALA A 766 -7.22 -10.78 -12.14
CA ALA A 766 -7.18 -11.77 -11.08
C ALA A 766 -6.65 -11.11 -9.80
N ALA A 767 -7.26 -11.43 -8.67
CA ALA A 767 -6.81 -11.03 -7.34
C ALA A 767 -6.24 -12.25 -6.61
N TYR A 768 -5.05 -12.15 -6.04
CA TYR A 768 -4.39 -13.29 -5.40
C TYR A 768 -3.52 -12.88 -4.22
N ILE A 769 -3.28 -13.85 -3.34
CA ILE A 769 -2.45 -13.72 -2.15
C ILE A 769 -1.28 -14.68 -2.27
N LEU A 770 -0.07 -14.14 -2.08
CA LEU A 770 1.18 -14.88 -2.01
C LEU A 770 1.73 -14.80 -0.58
N GLU A 771 2.31 -15.87 -0.09
CA GLU A 771 3.12 -15.88 1.12
C GLU A 771 4.59 -16.06 0.74
N LYS A 772 5.47 -15.20 1.26
CA LYS A 772 6.90 -15.30 1.00
C LYS A 772 7.47 -16.54 1.70
N GLN A 773 8.21 -17.35 0.95
CA GLN A 773 8.91 -18.50 1.52
C GLN A 773 9.95 -18.05 2.57
N SER A 774 10.19 -18.90 3.57
CA SER A 774 11.02 -18.59 4.73
C SER A 774 12.51 -18.43 4.39
#